data_AF-A0A524IB51-F1
#
_entry.id   AF-A0A524IB51-F1
#
_cell.length_a   1.000
_cell.length_b   1.000
_cell.length_c   1.000
_cell.angle_alpha   90.00
_cell.angle_beta   90.00
_cell.angle_gamma   90.00
#
_symmetry.space_group_name_H-M   'P 1'
#
loop_
_entity.id
_entity.type
_entity.pdbx_description
1 polymer ?
#
loop_
_entity_poly.entity_id
_entity_poly.type
_entity_poly.pdbx_seq_one_letter_code
_entity_poly.pdbx_strand_id
1 'polypeptide(L)'
;LFVLTIEMAPSLLEGLGSGAAGDVRAGRLLSGLKKPIGIIYSWVKVILPIFIVAGVVLSSMHQSSLGTLMVIAPTKVSALWYTPLLPVLFLLSAMMGGLPVVIIESVISCKSFRRESEISLLGPLARIVPWTIGAYALFKFGDLLLRWPQLNFTEHPEATVALAVEIIVGIVAPLVLFSLRTVRRSAGGLLTAAVLVVFGVVLNRVNVYIVGYFPPFTSKRYFPALGELALTIGLACVLMLLYRFFALRFPVLSGHSQASAVSEAHRHEPHVAISPVLAWVFRGTAAIFLVGFVMLYSIVHAQAIQSSLRASQIYQVVGVPRPPTIDTSGFRHAERPEAYRSLYVLNSPALNDRTDYYEPVRFTHRTHDVNSGGDCSVCHHRSASGPDDRVGQDVFEMHEGIEVRIIGAACVSCHQDLTEKEYQKCSQCHSSSNEPDFPARIGLKGAYHRQCIGCHQNQPRTAKAPVDCKSCHHPLVPDHKFFIDSEAAFDRPLVTPKCLVCHERTGQDILKTAHWTWTGRTPEISGQEHSASIGLRNTIDNYDISLAANPRLASRFHIGEGLLPSDMSDPNKIDCLVCHDTTMSVPRGQDYPAVDLNAIAEMVGRPSRANCGTCHFYAGGGPGIKNGDLSPALVSPSAETDYHMGKVDMRCQDCHATRQHQIAGLSFNAPVLEERTGCSPCHGVQPHGITGNVSRHLDNHVKTVACETCHIPQFARAYPTQLSVDFSKAGQDRPEIPLTHGKPAYDKRYGEQTWGQNVVPQYLWFDGTRQTYLLGDKIDPSKTTVLNAPLGDKHNSRALIYPFKVHRAVQPYDTEKKILTAVQFEDSLWKDYDWAKAIDLGMKAVGATSSGKYGFVATEMYTPVHHEVAPAKQSLGCADCHVPQNIACARCHKTAAGMNQPDHARRVYPGVRNRFDFKSLGYEGDPAVIGGRFYMYIK
;
A
#
# COMPACT_ATOMS: atom_id res chain seq x y z
N LEU A 1 29.27 25.12 6.53
CA LEU A 1 30.24 24.77 7.58
C LEU A 1 31.63 25.33 7.26
N PHE A 2 32.32 24.86 6.22
CA PHE A 2 33.69 25.29 5.86
C PHE A 2 33.91 26.83 5.83
N VAL A 3 33.02 27.57 5.17
CA VAL A 3 33.02 29.05 5.14
C VAL A 3 33.02 29.65 6.55
N LEU A 4 32.07 29.23 7.39
CA LEU A 4 31.92 29.68 8.78
C LEU A 4 33.15 29.35 9.63
N THR A 5 33.80 28.21 9.40
CA THR A 5 35.05 27.85 10.09
C THR A 5 36.19 28.82 9.76
N ILE A 6 36.25 29.31 8.51
CA ILE A 6 37.27 30.29 8.07
C ILE A 6 36.93 31.70 8.57
N GLU A 7 35.64 32.08 8.62
CA GLU A 7 35.18 33.33 9.24
C GLU A 7 35.47 33.40 10.74
N MET A 8 35.35 32.27 11.46
CA MET A 8 35.65 32.16 12.89
C MET A 8 37.14 31.91 13.19
N ALA A 9 37.95 31.60 12.18
CA ALA A 9 39.37 31.27 12.37
C ALA A 9 40.19 32.39 13.05
N PRO A 10 40.01 33.71 12.75
CA PRO A 10 40.73 34.77 13.45
C PRO A 10 40.52 34.74 14.97
N SER A 11 39.26 34.63 15.42
CA SER A 11 38.88 34.60 16.84
C SER A 11 39.39 33.34 17.56
N LEU A 12 39.38 32.20 16.87
CA LEU A 12 39.91 30.93 17.39
C LEU A 12 41.44 30.96 17.53
N LEU A 13 42.15 31.50 16.53
CA LEU A 13 43.61 31.64 16.55
C LEU A 13 44.07 32.65 17.60
N GLU A 14 43.32 33.74 17.81
CA GLU A 14 43.58 34.77 18.83
C GLU A 14 43.28 34.25 20.25
N GLY A 15 42.24 33.43 20.42
CA GLY A 15 41.98 32.68 21.66
C GLY A 15 43.08 31.67 22.01
N LEU A 16 43.61 30.95 21.02
CA LEU A 16 44.74 30.04 21.20
C LEU A 16 46.04 30.79 21.54
N GLY A 17 46.26 31.97 20.97
CA GLY A 17 47.41 32.82 21.27
C GLY A 17 47.38 33.43 22.68
N SER A 18 46.21 33.82 23.17
CA SER A 18 46.01 34.44 24.50
C SER A 18 45.98 33.44 25.65
N GLY A 19 45.41 32.24 25.43
CA GLY A 19 45.40 31.17 26.44
C GLY A 19 46.79 30.64 26.85
N ALA A 20 47.83 30.91 26.05
CA ALA A 20 49.21 30.49 26.31
C ALA A 20 49.95 31.31 27.39
N ALA A 21 49.35 32.40 27.90
CA ALA A 21 49.98 33.30 28.87
C ALA A 21 49.87 32.84 30.35
N GLY A 22 48.98 31.89 30.66
CA GLY A 22 48.62 31.55 32.05
C GLY A 22 49.15 30.23 32.61
N ASP A 23 49.75 29.34 31.80
CA ASP A 23 50.17 28.01 32.23
C ASP A 23 51.58 27.65 31.70
N VAL A 24 52.50 27.43 32.65
CA VAL A 24 53.94 27.23 32.41
C VAL A 24 54.23 25.93 31.64
N ARG A 25 53.37 24.90 31.71
CA ARG A 25 53.52 23.67 30.92
C ARG A 25 53.00 23.81 29.49
N ALA A 26 51.87 24.51 29.29
CA ALA A 26 51.32 24.74 27.96
C ALA A 26 52.18 25.69 27.12
N GLY A 27 52.78 26.71 27.75
CA GLY A 27 53.58 27.73 27.08
C GLY A 27 54.80 27.22 26.31
N ARG A 28 55.43 26.10 26.73
CA ARG A 28 56.56 25.49 26.00
C ARG A 28 56.16 24.71 24.75
N LEU A 29 54.98 24.12 24.71
CA LEU A 29 54.49 23.38 23.53
C LEU A 29 53.95 24.34 22.45
N LEU A 30 53.30 25.42 22.89
CA LEU A 30 52.68 26.42 22.01
C LEU A 30 53.67 27.47 21.46
N SER A 31 54.86 27.61 22.04
CA SER A 31 55.86 28.59 21.56
C SER A 31 56.35 28.30 20.14
N GLY A 32 56.55 27.03 19.78
CA GLY A 32 56.91 26.58 18.43
C GLY A 32 55.80 26.82 17.39
N LEU A 33 54.54 26.89 17.84
CA LEU A 33 53.37 27.11 16.98
C LEU A 33 53.10 28.59 16.69
N LYS A 34 53.74 29.55 17.38
CA LYS A 34 53.50 30.99 17.15
C LYS A 34 53.79 31.45 15.72
N LYS A 35 54.89 30.98 15.10
CA LYS A 35 55.23 31.30 13.70
C LYS A 35 54.19 30.76 12.70
N PRO A 36 53.86 29.46 12.67
CA PRO A 36 52.83 28.96 11.74
C PRO A 36 51.45 29.56 12.02
N ILE A 37 51.06 29.80 13.28
CA ILE A 37 49.80 30.51 13.61
C ILE A 37 49.78 31.93 13.01
N GLY A 38 50.88 32.69 13.12
CA GLY A 38 50.96 34.05 12.54
C GLY A 38 50.93 34.07 11.00
N ILE A 39 51.51 33.05 10.36
CA ILE A 39 51.46 32.86 8.90
C ILE A 39 50.01 32.55 8.49
N ILE A 40 49.38 31.55 9.13
CA ILE A 40 47.98 31.16 8.86
C ILE A 40 47.03 32.34 9.07
N TYR A 41 47.19 33.09 10.17
CA TYR A 41 46.38 34.28 10.46
C TYR A 41 46.50 35.37 9.37
N SER A 42 47.70 35.57 8.81
CA SER A 42 47.92 36.50 7.70
C SER A 42 47.25 36.02 6.41
N TRP A 43 47.36 34.73 6.07
CA TRP A 43 46.66 34.13 4.93
C TRP A 43 45.14 34.19 5.09
N VAL A 44 44.61 33.89 6.28
CA VAL A 44 43.18 34.00 6.58
C VAL A 44 42.68 35.42 6.32
N LYS A 45 43.41 36.47 6.75
CA LYS A 45 43.02 37.87 6.46
C LYS A 45 42.92 38.20 4.96
N VAL A 46 43.78 37.61 4.13
CA VAL A 46 43.76 37.82 2.66
C VAL A 46 42.55 37.14 2.00
N ILE A 47 42.17 35.94 2.46
CA ILE A 47 41.11 35.15 1.83
C ILE A 47 39.72 35.40 2.48
N LEU A 48 39.68 35.94 3.70
CA LEU A 48 38.44 36.23 4.45
C LEU A 48 37.40 37.05 3.65
N PRO A 49 37.74 38.10 2.87
CA PRO A 49 36.74 38.82 2.06
C PRO A 49 36.02 37.93 1.04
N ILE A 50 36.73 36.97 0.43
CA ILE A 50 36.14 36.01 -0.52
C ILE A 50 35.14 35.10 0.22
N PHE A 51 35.51 34.65 1.43
CA PHE A 51 34.63 33.81 2.24
C PHE A 51 33.41 34.56 2.79
N ILE A 52 33.54 35.84 3.16
CA ILE A 52 32.40 36.69 3.54
C ILE A 52 31.42 36.83 2.38
N VAL A 53 31.90 37.11 1.16
CA VAL A 53 31.04 37.20 -0.04
C VAL A 53 30.38 35.85 -0.32
N ALA A 54 31.11 34.75 -0.25
CA ALA A 54 30.56 33.40 -0.40
C ALA A 54 29.52 33.07 0.69
N GLY A 55 29.74 33.49 1.93
CA GLY A 55 28.82 33.32 3.05
C GLY A 55 27.51 34.08 2.84
N VAL A 56 27.58 35.32 2.35
CA VAL A 56 26.41 36.10 1.95
C VAL A 56 25.64 35.41 0.83
N VAL A 57 26.31 35.01 -0.26
CA VAL A 57 25.67 34.34 -1.41
C VAL A 57 25.00 33.03 -1.01
N LEU A 58 25.69 32.15 -0.28
CA LEU A 58 25.14 30.86 0.19
C LEU A 58 23.95 31.06 1.14
N SER A 59 24.02 32.06 2.02
CA SER A 59 22.92 32.39 2.93
C SER A 59 21.70 32.91 2.15
N SER A 60 21.92 33.75 1.13
CA SER A 60 20.84 34.23 0.26
C SER A 60 20.20 33.11 -0.57
N MET A 61 20.98 32.16 -1.10
CA MET A 61 20.48 30.97 -1.78
C MET A 61 19.67 30.06 -0.85
N HIS A 62 20.12 29.86 0.39
CA HIS A 62 19.40 29.04 1.36
C HIS A 62 18.04 29.67 1.73
N GLN A 63 18.00 30.98 2.01
CA GLN A 63 16.75 31.65 2.34
C GLN A 63 15.77 31.72 1.15
N SER A 64 16.24 31.94 -0.08
CA SER A 64 15.34 31.98 -1.25
C SER A 64 14.82 30.59 -1.65
N SER A 65 15.65 29.55 -1.60
CA SER A 65 15.24 28.17 -1.93
C SER A 65 14.14 27.62 -1.01
N LEU A 66 14.10 28.04 0.26
CA LEU A 66 12.99 27.75 1.18
C LEU A 66 11.65 28.27 0.63
N GLY A 67 11.63 29.46 0.03
CA GLY A 67 10.45 29.99 -0.66
C GLY A 67 10.12 29.21 -1.94
N THR A 68 11.14 28.83 -2.72
CA THR A 68 10.98 28.02 -3.96
C THR A 68 10.31 26.66 -3.69
N LEU A 69 10.55 26.04 -2.53
CA LEU A 69 9.91 24.79 -2.11
C LEU A 69 8.37 24.85 -2.11
N MET A 70 7.79 26.03 -1.92
CA MET A 70 6.34 26.24 -1.93
C MET A 70 5.82 26.69 -3.31
N VAL A 71 6.69 27.25 -4.17
CA VAL A 71 6.35 27.54 -5.59
C VAL A 71 6.05 26.24 -6.36
N ILE A 72 6.74 25.14 -6.05
CA ILE A 72 6.48 23.82 -6.65
C ILE A 72 5.22 23.12 -6.09
N ALA A 73 4.50 23.73 -5.15
CA ALA A 73 3.31 23.18 -4.51
C ALA A 73 2.05 24.07 -4.72
N PRO A 74 1.76 24.56 -5.95
CA PRO A 74 0.68 25.53 -6.21
C PRO A 74 -0.69 25.03 -5.75
N THR A 75 -0.94 23.73 -5.90
CA THR A 75 -2.21 23.09 -5.56
C THR A 75 -2.35 22.71 -4.08
N LYS A 76 -1.38 23.14 -3.24
CA LYS A 76 -1.34 22.85 -1.80
C LYS A 76 -1.14 24.08 -0.92
N VAL A 77 -0.95 25.27 -1.51
CA VAL A 77 -0.74 26.50 -0.75
C VAL A 77 -1.88 27.47 -1.06
N SER A 78 -2.50 28.03 -0.02
CA SER A 78 -3.59 29.00 -0.15
C SER A 78 -3.16 30.22 -0.97
N ALA A 79 -4.08 30.71 -1.81
CA ALA A 79 -3.89 31.92 -2.60
C ALA A 79 -3.48 33.15 -1.75
N LEU A 80 -3.77 33.18 -0.45
CA LEU A 80 -3.33 34.25 0.46
C LEU A 80 -1.79 34.34 0.58
N TRP A 81 -1.05 33.23 0.43
CA TRP A 81 0.42 33.21 0.48
C TRP A 81 1.09 32.66 -0.77
N TYR A 82 0.40 31.92 -1.62
CA TYR A 82 0.99 31.39 -2.86
C TYR A 82 1.27 32.52 -3.85
N THR A 83 2.54 32.69 -4.22
CA THR A 83 2.99 33.59 -5.28
C THR A 83 4.34 33.12 -5.84
N PRO A 84 4.62 33.28 -7.15
CA PRO A 84 5.96 33.08 -7.70
C PRO A 84 7.05 33.94 -7.02
N LEU A 85 6.67 35.02 -6.33
CA LEU A 85 7.59 35.89 -5.57
C LEU A 85 8.02 35.33 -4.19
N LEU A 86 7.53 34.15 -3.78
CA LEU A 86 7.89 33.50 -2.52
C LEU A 86 9.42 33.43 -2.25
N PRO A 87 10.30 33.11 -3.21
CA PRO A 87 11.75 33.09 -2.98
C PRO A 87 12.31 34.47 -2.56
N VAL A 88 11.78 35.55 -3.16
CA VAL A 88 12.18 36.93 -2.86
C VAL A 88 11.63 37.38 -1.51
N LEU A 89 10.36 37.07 -1.22
CA LEU A 89 9.74 37.37 0.08
C LEU A 89 10.44 36.66 1.24
N PHE A 90 10.89 35.41 1.03
CA PHE A 90 11.65 34.67 2.03
C PHE A 90 13.05 35.26 2.28
N LEU A 91 13.75 35.67 1.22
CA LEU A 91 15.03 36.37 1.32
C LEU A 91 14.90 37.72 2.04
N LEU A 92 13.94 38.56 1.63
CA LEU A 92 13.71 39.89 2.23
C LEU A 92 13.30 39.79 3.71
N SER A 93 12.47 38.81 4.08
CA SER A 93 12.11 38.59 5.50
C SER A 93 13.29 38.10 6.35
N ALA A 94 14.25 37.36 5.79
CA ALA A 94 15.49 37.02 6.49
C ALA A 94 16.39 38.25 6.69
N MET A 95 16.52 39.11 5.67
CA MET A 95 17.24 40.40 5.79
C MET A 95 16.58 41.34 6.81
N MET A 96 15.25 41.35 6.86
CA MET A 96 14.45 42.08 7.86
C MET A 96 14.73 41.58 9.29
N GLY A 97 14.83 40.25 9.49
CA GLY A 97 15.07 39.63 10.80
C GLY A 97 16.51 39.70 11.30
N GLY A 98 17.51 39.82 10.43
CA GLY A 98 18.93 39.73 10.80
C GLY A 98 19.38 40.74 11.86
N LEU A 99 19.17 42.04 11.63
CA LEU A 99 19.53 43.08 12.60
C LEU A 99 18.74 42.98 13.92
N PRO A 100 17.42 42.72 13.93
CA PRO A 100 16.67 42.36 15.14
C PRO A 100 17.27 41.20 15.95
N VAL A 101 17.71 40.12 15.31
CA VAL A 101 18.35 38.99 16.03
C VAL A 101 19.62 39.44 16.75
N VAL A 102 20.45 40.29 16.11
CA VAL A 102 21.63 40.88 16.77
C VAL A 102 21.23 41.75 17.96
N ILE A 103 20.20 42.59 17.83
CA ILE A 103 19.70 43.43 18.94
C ILE A 103 19.23 42.55 20.12
N ILE A 104 18.50 41.46 19.85
CA ILE A 104 18.04 40.50 20.87
C ILE A 104 19.23 39.83 21.54
N GLU A 105 20.16 39.28 20.76
CA GLU A 105 21.37 38.62 21.24
C GLU A 105 22.14 39.54 22.18
N SER A 106 22.50 40.74 21.72
CA SER A 106 23.41 41.60 22.47
C SER A 106 22.75 42.15 23.75
N VAL A 107 21.44 42.45 23.74
CA VAL A 107 20.71 42.86 24.95
C VAL A 107 20.58 41.70 25.95
N ILE A 108 20.30 40.47 25.49
CA ILE A 108 20.22 39.29 26.36
C ILE A 108 21.61 38.92 26.91
N SER A 109 22.65 38.99 26.09
CA SER A 109 24.04 38.73 26.49
C SER A 109 24.55 39.75 27.49
N CYS A 110 24.31 41.06 27.30
CA CYS A 110 24.63 42.07 28.31
C CYS A 110 23.95 41.75 29.65
N LYS A 111 22.66 41.36 29.64
CA LYS A 111 21.94 40.98 30.87
C LYS A 111 22.46 39.67 31.49
N SER A 112 22.72 38.65 30.69
CA SER A 112 23.16 37.31 31.14
C SER A 112 24.60 37.32 31.67
N PHE A 113 25.49 38.11 31.07
CA PHE A 113 26.88 38.26 31.48
C PHE A 113 27.12 39.47 32.40
N ARG A 114 26.05 40.17 32.81
CA ARG A 114 26.09 41.39 33.65
C ARG A 114 27.06 42.48 33.13
N ARG A 115 27.08 42.70 31.81
CA ARG A 115 27.85 43.78 31.14
C ARG A 115 27.00 45.05 31.00
N GLU A 116 27.66 46.19 30.84
CA GLU A 116 27.00 47.44 30.46
C GLU A 116 26.24 47.30 29.12
N SER A 117 25.16 48.06 28.95
CA SER A 117 24.32 47.96 27.76
C SER A 117 24.96 48.70 26.58
N GLU A 118 25.17 47.99 25.47
CA GLU A 118 25.70 48.52 24.21
C GLU A 118 24.71 49.43 23.44
N ILE A 119 23.81 50.12 24.16
CA ILE A 119 22.72 50.97 23.64
C ILE A 119 23.24 52.11 22.74
N SER A 120 24.47 52.56 22.97
CA SER A 120 25.19 53.54 22.16
C SER A 120 25.52 53.04 20.75
N LEU A 121 25.67 51.72 20.56
CA LEU A 121 25.89 51.07 19.26
C LEU A 121 24.58 50.55 18.65
N LEU A 122 23.71 49.95 19.46
CA LEU A 122 22.44 49.38 19.03
C LEU A 122 21.42 50.45 18.58
N GLY A 123 21.37 51.60 19.26
CA GLY A 123 20.44 52.69 18.91
C GLY A 123 20.66 53.30 17.51
N PRO A 124 21.92 53.61 17.12
CA PRO A 124 22.25 53.98 15.75
C PRO A 124 21.94 52.90 14.71
N LEU A 125 22.25 51.63 14.99
CA LEU A 125 22.02 50.48 14.11
C LEU A 125 20.52 50.24 13.87
N ALA A 126 19.70 50.40 14.90
CA ALA A 126 18.24 50.27 14.85
C ALA A 126 17.54 51.26 13.89
N ARG A 127 18.24 52.29 13.38
CA ARG A 127 17.70 53.18 12.32
C ARG A 127 17.64 52.51 10.95
N ILE A 128 18.35 51.41 10.73
CA ILE A 128 18.35 50.66 9.46
C ILE A 128 17.13 49.73 9.39
N VAL A 129 16.65 49.23 10.54
CA VAL A 129 15.56 48.24 10.62
C VAL A 129 14.24 48.69 9.95
N PRO A 130 13.77 49.95 10.10
CA PRO A 130 12.62 50.44 9.34
C PRO A 130 12.74 50.30 7.82
N TRP A 131 13.94 50.45 7.26
CA TRP A 131 14.17 50.32 5.81
C TRP A 131 14.11 48.87 5.33
N THR A 132 14.63 47.92 6.12
CA THR A 132 14.54 46.49 5.77
C THR A 132 13.11 45.95 5.94
N ILE A 133 12.37 46.41 6.95
CA ILE A 133 10.92 46.16 7.07
C ILE A 133 10.18 46.76 5.88
N GLY A 134 10.46 48.03 5.51
CA GLY A 134 9.83 48.70 4.38
C GLY A 134 10.06 48.01 3.04
N ALA A 135 11.27 47.50 2.79
CA ALA A 135 11.58 46.72 1.59
C ALA A 135 10.76 45.41 1.52
N TYR A 136 10.66 44.66 2.62
CA TYR A 136 9.82 43.45 2.68
C TYR A 136 8.33 43.80 2.50
N ALA A 137 7.85 44.85 3.17
CA ALA A 137 6.48 45.32 3.09
C ALA A 137 6.08 45.71 1.65
N LEU A 138 6.94 46.43 0.93
CA LEU A 138 6.69 46.85 -0.46
C LEU A 138 6.38 45.66 -1.37
N PHE A 139 7.20 44.59 -1.31
CA PHE A 139 6.97 43.39 -2.12
C PHE A 139 5.75 42.59 -1.63
N LYS A 140 5.55 42.45 -0.32
CA LYS A 140 4.41 41.70 0.24
C LYS A 140 3.07 42.37 -0.09
N PHE A 141 2.95 43.69 0.08
CA PHE A 141 1.72 44.42 -0.25
C PHE A 141 1.53 44.58 -1.76
N GLY A 142 2.60 44.83 -2.53
CA GLY A 142 2.52 44.89 -3.99
C GLY A 142 2.00 43.59 -4.61
N ASP A 143 2.50 42.44 -4.14
CA ASP A 143 2.01 41.11 -4.54
C ASP A 143 0.52 40.89 -4.19
N LEU A 144 0.11 41.24 -2.96
CA LEU A 144 -1.29 41.11 -2.53
C LEU A 144 -2.24 42.03 -3.32
N LEU A 145 -1.81 43.24 -3.67
CA LEU A 145 -2.60 44.19 -4.48
C LEU A 145 -2.73 43.71 -5.93
N LEU A 146 -1.66 43.23 -6.55
CA LEU A 146 -1.69 42.68 -7.91
C LEU A 146 -2.58 41.45 -8.04
N ARG A 147 -2.65 40.62 -6.99
CA ARG A 147 -3.46 39.40 -6.96
C ARG A 147 -4.85 39.58 -6.35
N TRP A 148 -5.22 40.81 -5.94
CA TRP A 148 -6.47 41.11 -5.23
C TRP A 148 -7.74 40.48 -5.83
N PRO A 149 -7.97 40.47 -7.16
CA PRO A 149 -9.17 39.86 -7.75
C PRO A 149 -9.26 38.33 -7.59
N GLN A 150 -8.18 37.67 -7.20
CA GLN A 150 -8.06 36.22 -7.03
C GLN A 150 -8.07 35.80 -5.55
N LEU A 151 -8.16 36.76 -4.61
CA LEU A 151 -8.11 36.51 -3.17
C LEU A 151 -9.51 36.43 -2.56
N ASN A 152 -9.83 35.30 -1.94
CA ASN A 152 -11.02 35.15 -1.13
C ASN A 152 -10.66 35.20 0.37
N PHE A 153 -11.04 36.29 1.04
CA PHE A 153 -10.77 36.48 2.47
C PHE A 153 -11.84 35.88 3.40
N THR A 154 -13.02 35.50 2.88
CA THR A 154 -14.15 35.00 3.71
C THR A 154 -14.16 33.48 3.86
N GLU A 155 -13.55 32.76 2.91
CA GLU A 155 -13.59 31.30 2.84
C GLU A 155 -12.76 30.58 3.89
N HIS A 156 -11.63 31.16 4.30
CA HIS A 156 -10.77 30.64 5.36
C HIS A 156 -10.51 31.75 6.39
N PRO A 157 -11.49 32.09 7.26
CA PRO A 157 -11.39 33.23 8.16
C PRO A 157 -10.19 33.14 9.11
N GLU A 158 -9.82 31.94 9.55
CA GLU A 158 -8.63 31.72 10.38
C GLU A 158 -7.32 31.98 9.62
N ALA A 159 -7.28 31.73 8.31
CA ALA A 159 -6.14 32.07 7.46
C ALA A 159 -6.05 33.59 7.22
N THR A 160 -7.19 34.25 6.99
CA THR A 160 -7.29 35.71 6.91
C THR A 160 -6.84 36.38 8.22
N VAL A 161 -7.26 35.87 9.38
CA VAL A 161 -6.80 36.34 10.69
C VAL A 161 -5.28 36.11 10.86
N ALA A 162 -4.76 34.94 10.48
CA ALA A 162 -3.33 34.67 10.56
C ALA A 162 -2.48 35.61 9.67
N LEU A 163 -2.97 35.95 8.47
CA LEU A 163 -2.33 36.94 7.58
C LEU A 163 -2.40 38.36 8.17
N ALA A 164 -3.54 38.75 8.75
CA ALA A 164 -3.69 40.05 9.42
C ALA A 164 -2.75 40.18 10.63
N VAL A 165 -2.61 39.12 11.44
CA VAL A 165 -1.67 39.07 12.58
C VAL A 165 -0.21 39.12 12.09
N GLU A 166 0.16 38.37 11.05
CA GLU A 166 1.49 38.44 10.41
C GLU A 166 1.84 39.87 9.98
N ILE A 167 0.90 40.58 9.35
CA ILE A 167 1.10 41.96 8.89
C ILE A 167 1.18 42.94 10.06
N ILE A 168 0.23 42.89 11.00
CA ILE A 168 0.16 43.86 12.11
C ILE A 168 1.33 43.67 13.07
N VAL A 169 1.61 42.44 13.48
CA VAL A 169 2.63 42.12 14.50
C VAL A 169 4.03 42.09 13.90
N GLY A 170 4.19 41.61 12.65
CA GLY A 170 5.49 41.44 12.02
C GLY A 170 5.98 42.63 11.19
N ILE A 171 5.07 43.47 10.67
CA ILE A 171 5.40 44.59 9.78
C ILE A 171 5.02 45.93 10.42
N VAL A 172 3.72 46.16 10.68
CA VAL A 172 3.21 47.49 11.04
C VAL A 172 3.67 47.95 12.43
N ALA A 173 3.44 47.15 13.47
CA ALA A 173 3.81 47.52 14.83
C ALA A 173 5.34 47.70 15.00
N PRO A 174 6.21 46.81 14.47
CA PRO A 174 7.66 47.03 14.54
C PRO A 174 8.12 48.24 13.74
N LEU A 175 7.55 48.50 12.56
CA LEU A 175 7.90 49.68 11.75
C LEU A 175 7.61 50.98 12.52
N VAL A 176 6.46 51.06 13.19
CA VAL A 176 6.11 52.19 14.06
C VAL A 176 7.06 52.27 15.27
N LEU A 177 7.25 51.17 16.01
CA LEU A 177 8.10 51.13 17.20
C LEU A 177 9.55 51.52 16.88
N PHE A 178 10.17 50.95 15.85
CA PHE A 178 11.52 51.32 15.42
C PHE A 178 11.61 52.74 14.85
N SER A 179 10.50 53.36 14.43
CA SER A 179 10.46 54.77 14.02
C SER A 179 10.48 55.74 15.21
N LEU A 180 10.00 55.33 16.39
CA LEU A 180 9.97 56.16 17.60
C LEU A 180 11.37 56.33 18.23
N ARG A 181 11.77 57.59 18.47
CA ARG A 181 13.07 57.92 19.08
C ARG A 181 13.21 57.42 20.52
N THR A 182 12.09 57.33 21.25
CA THR A 182 12.03 56.81 22.64
C THR A 182 12.35 55.32 22.70
N VAL A 183 11.79 54.53 21.77
CA VAL A 183 12.04 53.09 21.66
C VAL A 183 13.51 52.83 21.33
N ARG A 184 14.07 53.53 20.32
CA ARG A 184 15.48 53.39 19.92
C ARG A 184 16.51 53.81 20.98
N ARG A 185 16.08 54.44 22.08
CA ARG A 185 16.93 54.83 23.23
C ARG A 185 16.72 53.97 24.48
N SER A 186 15.79 53.02 24.43
CA SER A 186 15.48 52.12 25.55
C SER A 186 15.90 50.70 25.21
N ALA A 187 16.70 50.06 26.07
CA ALA A 187 17.09 48.66 25.88
C ALA A 187 15.87 47.72 25.88
N GLY A 188 14.89 47.97 26.76
CA GLY A 188 13.62 47.24 26.77
C GLY A 188 12.78 47.51 25.51
N GLY A 189 12.69 48.77 25.08
CA GLY A 189 11.96 49.14 23.86
C GLY A 189 12.54 48.49 22.60
N LEU A 190 13.87 48.55 22.42
CA LEU A 190 14.56 47.87 21.33
C LEU A 190 14.37 46.35 21.38
N LEU A 191 14.46 45.74 22.55
CA LEU A 191 14.25 44.29 22.72
C LEU A 191 12.82 43.89 22.31
N THR A 192 11.79 44.59 22.80
CA THR A 192 10.39 44.32 22.44
C THR A 192 10.17 44.49 20.93
N ALA A 193 10.63 45.59 20.34
CA ALA A 193 10.48 45.84 18.90
C ALA A 193 11.20 44.77 18.06
N ALA A 194 12.42 44.37 18.46
CA ALA A 194 13.18 43.33 17.78
C ALA A 194 12.53 41.95 17.88
N VAL A 195 12.03 41.58 19.07
CA VAL A 195 11.28 40.32 19.28
C VAL A 195 10.05 40.26 18.38
N LEU A 196 9.32 41.37 18.21
CA LEU A 196 8.15 41.42 17.32
C LEU A 196 8.53 41.20 15.84
N VAL A 197 9.65 41.73 15.35
CA VAL A 197 10.12 41.42 13.98
C VAL A 197 10.48 39.95 13.83
N VAL A 198 11.26 39.39 14.76
CA VAL A 198 11.66 37.98 14.69
C VAL A 198 10.43 37.06 14.80
N PHE A 199 9.48 37.38 15.67
CA PHE A 199 8.21 36.69 15.76
C PHE A 199 7.38 36.83 14.48
N GLY A 200 7.38 37.99 13.83
CA GLY A 200 6.79 38.22 12.51
C GLY A 200 7.38 37.34 11.41
N VAL A 201 8.71 37.18 11.38
CA VAL A 201 9.39 36.25 10.46
C VAL A 201 8.99 34.79 10.76
N VAL A 202 8.95 34.40 12.02
CA VAL A 202 8.49 33.05 12.44
C VAL A 202 7.02 32.82 12.05
N LEU A 203 6.14 33.80 12.29
CA LEU A 203 4.74 33.77 11.87
C LEU A 203 4.62 33.62 10.36
N ASN A 204 5.40 34.35 9.55
CA ASN A 204 5.40 34.18 8.10
C ASN A 204 5.80 32.74 7.70
N ARG A 205 6.81 32.13 8.34
CA ARG A 205 7.18 30.72 8.06
C ARG A 205 6.08 29.74 8.47
N VAL A 206 5.50 29.89 9.66
CA VAL A 206 4.36 29.09 10.15
C VAL A 206 3.15 29.25 9.23
N ASN A 207 2.86 30.47 8.80
CA ASN A 207 1.72 30.74 7.93
C ASN A 207 1.91 30.13 6.54
N VAL A 208 3.08 30.24 5.93
CA VAL A 208 3.33 29.67 4.60
C VAL A 208 3.37 28.13 4.62
N TYR A 209 4.01 27.52 5.62
CA TYR A 209 4.21 26.06 5.67
C TYR A 209 3.14 25.27 6.42
N ILE A 210 2.34 25.89 7.30
CA ILE A 210 1.38 25.20 8.16
C ILE A 210 -0.03 25.76 7.98
N VAL A 211 -0.26 27.06 8.22
CA VAL A 211 -1.63 27.63 8.19
C VAL A 211 -2.19 27.70 6.77
N GLY A 212 -1.34 28.09 5.82
CA GLY A 212 -1.64 28.21 4.40
C GLY A 212 -1.41 26.92 3.61
N TYR A 213 -0.90 25.84 4.23
CA TYR A 213 -0.65 24.57 3.54
C TYR A 213 -1.84 23.61 3.69
N PHE A 214 -2.55 23.41 2.58
CA PHE A 214 -3.76 22.60 2.46
C PHE A 214 -3.50 21.42 1.52
N PRO A 215 -3.11 20.23 2.03
CA PRO A 215 -2.89 19.08 1.18
C PRO A 215 -4.24 18.62 0.60
N PRO A 216 -4.44 18.60 -0.73
CA PRO A 216 -5.77 18.49 -1.35
C PRO A 216 -6.45 17.11 -1.18
N PHE A 217 -5.77 16.17 -0.51
CA PHE A 217 -6.20 14.79 -0.26
C PHE A 217 -6.58 14.52 1.21
N THR A 218 -6.54 15.52 2.10
CA THR A 218 -6.96 15.38 3.51
C THR A 218 -7.81 16.56 3.95
N SER A 219 -8.82 16.30 4.78
CA SER A 219 -9.59 17.33 5.50
C SER A 219 -8.93 17.78 6.80
N LYS A 220 -8.03 16.96 7.37
CA LYS A 220 -7.25 17.29 8.57
C LYS A 220 -6.01 18.10 8.17
N ARG A 221 -5.85 19.28 8.76
CA ARG A 221 -4.64 20.11 8.64
C ARG A 221 -3.50 19.48 9.44
N TYR A 222 -2.27 19.66 8.98
CA TYR A 222 -1.08 19.31 9.77
C TYR A 222 -0.98 20.27 10.96
N PHE A 223 -0.69 19.73 12.14
CA PHE A 223 -0.27 20.48 13.32
C PHE A 223 0.89 19.72 13.98
N PRO A 224 1.96 20.40 14.42
CA PRO A 224 3.13 19.72 14.96
C PRO A 224 2.80 18.85 16.18
N ALA A 225 3.33 17.64 16.20
CA ALA A 225 3.18 16.75 17.36
C ALA A 225 3.96 17.30 18.57
N LEU A 226 3.55 16.93 19.79
CA LEU A 226 4.25 17.35 21.02
C LEU A 226 5.75 16.99 21.00
N GLY A 227 6.12 15.86 20.40
CA GLY A 227 7.52 15.46 20.20
C GLY A 227 8.30 16.35 19.23
N GLU A 228 7.66 16.86 18.18
CA GLU A 228 8.28 17.77 17.19
C GLU A 228 8.51 19.17 17.79
N LEU A 229 7.54 19.64 18.59
CA LEU A 229 7.67 20.86 19.39
C LEU A 229 8.77 20.74 20.44
N ALA A 230 8.78 19.64 21.19
CA ALA A 230 9.82 19.35 22.20
C ALA A 230 11.22 19.27 21.57
N LEU A 231 11.36 18.64 20.39
CA LEU A 231 12.61 18.59 19.65
C LEU A 231 13.09 19.98 19.22
N THR A 232 12.18 20.83 18.72
CA THR A 232 12.51 22.20 18.28
C THR A 232 12.97 23.07 19.45
N ILE A 233 12.27 22.98 20.59
CA ILE A 233 12.67 23.65 21.85
C ILE A 233 14.02 23.09 22.33
N GLY A 234 14.21 21.77 22.30
CA GLY A 234 15.46 21.12 22.68
C GLY A 234 16.67 21.59 21.84
N LEU A 235 16.52 21.69 20.52
CA LEU A 235 17.54 22.22 19.62
C LEU A 235 17.86 23.70 19.91
N ALA A 236 16.85 24.53 20.20
CA ALA A 236 17.07 25.91 20.61
C ALA A 236 17.82 26.01 21.94
N CYS A 237 17.47 25.19 22.93
CA CYS A 237 18.20 25.12 24.20
C CYS A 237 19.66 24.65 24.01
N VAL A 238 19.90 23.64 23.17
CA VAL A 238 21.26 23.19 22.81
C VAL A 238 22.05 24.31 22.13
N LEU A 239 21.45 25.05 21.20
CA LEU A 239 22.10 26.20 20.54
C LEU A 239 22.49 27.29 21.54
N MET A 240 21.61 27.62 22.50
CA MET A 240 21.92 28.57 23.57
C MET A 240 23.03 28.08 24.52
N LEU A 241 23.05 26.78 24.85
CA LEU A 241 24.10 26.17 25.66
C LEU A 241 25.46 26.19 24.94
N LEU A 242 25.49 25.85 23.65
CA LEU A 242 26.69 25.93 22.81
C LEU A 242 27.18 27.37 22.68
N TYR A 243 26.30 28.33 22.39
CA TYR A 243 26.65 29.75 22.34
C TYR A 243 27.31 30.20 23.66
N ARG A 244 26.68 29.89 24.80
CA ARG A 244 27.23 30.22 26.12
C ARG A 244 28.56 29.53 26.40
N PHE A 245 28.75 28.30 25.97
CA PHE A 245 30.04 27.58 26.07
C PHE A 245 31.15 28.28 25.28
N PHE A 246 30.90 28.64 24.02
CA PHE A 246 31.88 29.32 23.18
C PHE A 246 32.18 30.74 23.70
N ALA A 247 31.16 31.53 24.04
CA ALA A 247 31.32 32.89 24.56
C ALA A 247 32.06 32.96 25.91
N LEU A 248 31.98 31.91 26.74
CA LEU A 248 32.75 31.82 28.00
C LEU A 248 34.19 31.34 27.81
N ARG A 249 34.51 30.66 26.70
CA ARG A 249 35.82 29.99 26.51
C ARG A 249 36.74 30.67 25.52
N PHE A 250 36.19 31.42 24.57
CA PHE A 250 36.91 32.13 23.51
C PHE A 250 36.60 33.63 23.55
N PRO A 251 37.51 34.51 23.08
CA PRO A 251 37.32 35.97 23.08
C PRO A 251 36.37 36.42 21.94
N VAL A 252 35.13 35.91 21.95
CA VAL A 252 34.09 36.24 20.95
C VAL A 252 33.49 37.63 21.20
N LEU A 253 33.38 38.03 22.47
CA LEU A 253 32.91 39.35 22.88
C LEU A 253 34.09 40.27 23.13
N SER A 254 34.25 41.30 22.30
CA SER A 254 35.29 42.32 22.47
C SER A 254 34.99 43.23 23.66
N GLY A 255 36.02 43.57 24.43
CA GLY A 255 35.93 44.47 25.59
C GLY A 255 36.39 43.86 26.91
N HIS A 256 37.68 43.51 27.02
CA HIS A 256 38.39 43.49 28.30
C HIS A 256 38.80 44.92 28.66
N SER A 257 37.84 45.73 29.12
CA SER A 257 38.17 46.88 29.97
C SER A 257 38.31 46.37 31.39
N GLN A 258 39.39 46.72 32.08
CA GLN A 258 39.57 46.30 33.47
C GLN A 258 38.45 46.89 34.33
N ALA A 259 37.74 46.04 35.08
CA ALA A 259 36.73 46.49 36.01
C ALA A 259 37.37 47.42 37.05
N SER A 260 36.90 48.66 37.14
CA SER A 260 37.32 49.59 38.17
C SER A 260 36.89 49.08 39.56
N ALA A 261 37.70 49.35 40.58
CA ALA A 261 37.61 48.77 41.92
C ALA A 261 36.33 49.11 42.72
N VAL A 262 35.36 49.80 42.11
CA VAL A 262 34.06 50.16 42.71
C VAL A 262 33.04 49.00 42.60
N SER A 263 33.20 48.09 41.63
CA SER A 263 32.25 46.99 41.38
C SER A 263 32.34 45.82 42.38
N GLU A 264 33.33 45.81 43.28
CA GLU A 264 33.53 44.68 44.20
C GLU A 264 32.58 44.62 45.39
N ALA A 265 31.96 45.74 45.77
CA ALA A 265 31.17 45.87 46.99
C ALA A 265 29.75 45.26 46.96
N HIS A 266 29.35 44.54 45.89
CA HIS A 266 28.01 43.93 45.76
C HIS A 266 28.04 42.40 45.55
N ARG A 267 29.16 41.73 45.85
CA ARG A 267 29.31 40.26 45.69
C ARG A 267 28.81 39.44 46.88
N HIS A 268 27.53 39.56 47.26
CA HIS A 268 26.89 38.67 48.24
C HIS A 268 25.50 38.16 47.80
N GLU A 269 25.51 37.10 46.99
CA GLU A 269 24.47 36.06 46.99
C GLU A 269 25.17 34.69 47.00
N PRO A 270 24.62 33.65 47.65
CA PRO A 270 25.29 32.37 47.79
C PRO A 270 25.36 31.62 46.46
N HIS A 271 26.57 31.47 45.93
CA HIS A 271 26.82 30.52 44.85
C HIS A 271 26.52 29.10 45.35
N VAL A 272 25.52 28.43 44.78
CA VAL A 272 25.40 26.97 44.85
C VAL A 272 26.57 26.39 44.06
N ALA A 273 27.68 26.15 44.77
CA ALA A 273 28.90 25.61 44.20
C ALA A 273 28.70 24.13 43.85
N ILE A 274 28.21 23.87 42.63
CA ILE A 274 28.23 22.54 42.01
C ILE A 274 29.67 22.03 42.09
N SER A 275 29.88 20.89 42.75
CA SER A 275 31.23 20.38 42.99
C SER A 275 31.98 20.15 41.67
N PRO A 276 33.32 20.26 41.62
CA PRO A 276 34.08 20.09 40.38
C PRO A 276 33.79 18.75 39.69
N VAL A 277 33.55 17.70 40.48
CA VAL A 277 33.15 16.37 40.00
C VAL A 277 31.75 16.40 39.39
N LEU A 278 30.76 16.98 40.08
CA LEU A 278 29.38 17.02 39.57
C LEU A 278 29.29 17.90 38.30
N ALA A 279 30.07 18.98 38.24
CA ALA A 279 30.21 19.80 37.03
C ALA A 279 30.86 19.03 35.87
N TRP A 280 31.86 18.18 36.13
CA TRP A 280 32.43 17.27 35.12
C TRP A 280 31.47 16.15 34.71
N VAL A 281 30.66 15.61 35.62
CA VAL A 281 29.60 14.64 35.31
C VAL A 281 28.56 15.27 34.38
N PHE A 282 28.03 16.47 34.70
CA PHE A 282 27.11 17.18 33.81
C PHE A 282 27.73 17.53 32.45
N ARG A 283 29.02 17.91 32.40
CA ARG A 283 29.74 18.13 31.12
C ARG A 283 29.88 16.85 30.31
N GLY A 284 30.22 15.73 30.97
CA GLY A 284 30.38 14.43 30.35
C GLY A 284 29.06 13.89 29.79
N THR A 285 27.97 13.90 30.58
CA THR A 285 26.65 13.46 30.12
C THR A 285 26.09 14.35 29.03
N ALA A 286 26.23 15.68 29.12
CA ALA A 286 25.82 16.58 28.06
C ALA A 286 26.60 16.36 26.76
N ALA A 287 27.92 16.14 26.83
CA ALA A 287 28.75 15.85 25.66
C ALA A 287 28.42 14.49 25.04
N ILE A 288 28.26 13.43 25.84
CA ILE A 288 27.88 12.09 25.38
C ILE A 288 26.49 12.14 24.72
N PHE A 289 25.53 12.82 25.33
CA PHE A 289 24.17 12.96 24.77
C PHE A 289 24.17 13.76 23.46
N LEU A 290 24.94 14.85 23.39
CA LEU A 290 25.08 15.65 22.17
C LEU A 290 25.75 14.86 21.03
N VAL A 291 26.85 14.16 21.31
CA VAL A 291 27.57 13.34 20.31
C VAL A 291 26.72 12.16 19.87
N GLY A 292 26.05 11.46 20.80
CA GLY A 292 25.14 10.37 20.49
C GLY A 292 23.95 10.82 19.63
N PHE A 293 23.34 11.96 19.96
CA PHE A 293 22.26 12.57 19.17
C PHE A 293 22.74 12.98 17.78
N VAL A 294 23.87 13.68 17.67
CA VAL A 294 24.44 14.10 16.36
C VAL A 294 24.80 12.89 15.50
N MET A 295 25.38 11.84 16.08
CA MET A 295 25.74 10.62 15.35
C MET A 295 24.49 9.86 14.88
N LEU A 296 23.50 9.66 15.75
CA LEU A 296 22.23 9.02 15.41
C LEU A 296 21.47 9.81 14.34
N TYR A 297 21.34 11.13 14.52
CA TYR A 297 20.73 12.03 13.54
C TYR A 297 21.46 11.96 12.20
N SER A 298 22.81 11.99 12.19
CA SER A 298 23.59 11.95 10.96
C SER A 298 23.41 10.62 10.21
N ILE A 299 23.35 9.49 10.92
CA ILE A 299 23.10 8.17 10.31
C ILE A 299 21.70 8.11 9.70
N VAL A 300 20.66 8.47 10.47
CA VAL A 300 19.27 8.47 10.00
C VAL A 300 19.07 9.44 8.83
N HIS A 301 19.66 10.63 8.91
CA HIS A 301 19.56 11.66 7.87
C HIS A 301 20.33 11.26 6.60
N ALA A 302 21.51 10.65 6.72
CA ALA A 302 22.24 10.13 5.56
C ALA A 302 21.46 9.00 4.87
N GLN A 303 20.87 8.06 5.62
CA GLN A 303 20.01 7.01 5.06
C GLN A 303 18.75 7.58 4.39
N ALA A 304 18.09 8.58 5.00
CA ALA A 304 16.93 9.25 4.44
C ALA A 304 17.26 10.05 3.17
N ILE A 305 18.40 10.76 3.14
CA ILE A 305 18.86 11.49 1.94
C ILE A 305 19.25 10.51 0.84
N GLN A 306 20.03 9.47 1.14
CA GLN A 306 20.53 8.54 0.12
C GLN A 306 19.40 7.73 -0.53
N SER A 307 18.38 7.34 0.25
CA SER A 307 17.16 6.73 -0.29
C SER A 307 16.34 7.70 -1.14
N SER A 308 16.19 8.96 -0.70
CA SER A 308 15.47 9.99 -1.46
C SER A 308 16.18 10.38 -2.76
N LEU A 309 17.52 10.47 -2.75
CA LEU A 309 18.33 10.78 -3.93
C LEU A 309 18.30 9.62 -4.94
N ARG A 310 18.47 8.37 -4.51
CA ARG A 310 18.31 7.20 -5.39
C ARG A 310 16.93 7.19 -6.05
N ALA A 311 15.87 7.38 -5.28
CA ALA A 311 14.51 7.46 -5.82
C ALA A 311 14.37 8.60 -6.85
N SER A 312 14.83 9.82 -6.50
CA SER A 312 14.74 10.97 -7.39
C SER A 312 15.56 10.82 -8.68
N GLN A 313 16.73 10.19 -8.62
CA GLN A 313 17.55 9.92 -9.81
C GLN A 313 16.89 8.88 -10.72
N ILE A 314 16.35 7.80 -10.14
CA ILE A 314 15.58 6.78 -10.87
C ILE A 314 14.39 7.41 -11.61
N TYR A 315 13.64 8.32 -10.96
CA TYR A 315 12.51 9.02 -11.59
C TYR A 315 12.89 10.10 -12.60
N GLN A 316 14.11 10.67 -12.55
CA GLN A 316 14.56 11.69 -13.50
C GLN A 316 15.24 11.11 -14.75
N VAL A 317 15.90 9.96 -14.63
CA VAL A 317 16.54 9.27 -15.76
C VAL A 317 15.51 8.58 -16.64
N VAL A 318 14.49 7.97 -16.03
CA VAL A 318 13.45 7.23 -16.75
C VAL A 318 12.18 8.07 -16.84
N GLY A 319 12.06 8.81 -17.94
CA GLY A 319 10.77 9.30 -18.38
C GLY A 319 9.87 8.10 -18.64
N VAL A 320 9.04 7.75 -17.64
CA VAL A 320 8.12 6.61 -17.71
C VAL A 320 7.33 6.74 -19.02
N PRO A 321 7.54 5.83 -20.00
CA PRO A 321 6.83 5.93 -21.26
C PRO A 321 5.34 5.90 -20.93
N ARG A 322 4.59 6.88 -21.43
CA ARG A 322 3.14 6.93 -21.21
C ARG A 322 2.59 5.55 -21.56
N PRO A 323 2.01 4.81 -20.60
CA PRO A 323 1.51 3.48 -20.90
C PRO A 323 0.54 3.59 -22.08
N PRO A 324 0.43 2.57 -22.94
CA PRO A 324 -0.70 2.51 -23.84
C PRO A 324 -1.96 2.68 -22.99
N THR A 325 -2.74 3.72 -23.29
CA THR A 325 -3.99 3.99 -22.56
C THR A 325 -4.78 2.70 -22.54
N ILE A 326 -5.14 2.21 -21.34
CA ILE A 326 -5.99 1.01 -21.21
C ILE A 326 -7.11 1.13 -22.23
N ASP A 327 -7.25 0.14 -23.11
CA ASP A 327 -8.18 0.22 -24.21
C ASP A 327 -9.62 0.20 -23.68
N THR A 328 -10.13 1.39 -23.41
CA THR A 328 -11.50 1.62 -22.99
C THR A 328 -12.49 1.52 -24.15
N SER A 329 -12.06 1.20 -25.38
CA SER A 329 -12.95 0.98 -26.53
C SER A 329 -13.77 -0.31 -26.42
N GLY A 330 -13.32 -1.28 -25.59
CA GLY A 330 -14.14 -2.40 -25.11
C GLY A 330 -15.12 -2.01 -23.99
N PHE A 331 -14.84 -0.90 -23.30
CA PHE A 331 -15.68 -0.29 -22.26
C PHE A 331 -16.50 0.88 -22.83
N ARG A 332 -17.23 0.67 -23.93
CA ARG A 332 -18.07 1.73 -24.53
C ARG A 332 -19.12 2.20 -23.51
N HIS A 333 -19.06 3.49 -23.18
CA HIS A 333 -19.87 4.10 -22.12
C HIS A 333 -21.31 4.47 -22.55
N ALA A 334 -21.62 4.36 -23.84
CA ALA A 334 -22.98 4.56 -24.36
C ALA A 334 -23.86 3.33 -24.10
N GLU A 335 -25.18 3.58 -24.01
CA GLU A 335 -26.25 2.57 -24.02
C GLU A 335 -26.26 1.64 -22.78
N ARG A 336 -26.71 2.21 -21.66
CA ARG A 336 -27.39 1.49 -20.56
C ARG A 336 -28.73 0.92 -21.12
N PRO A 337 -29.36 -0.13 -20.55
CA PRO A 337 -29.01 -0.90 -19.34
C PRO A 337 -28.94 -2.44 -19.56
N GLU A 338 -28.22 -3.28 -18.82
CA GLU A 338 -27.08 -3.10 -17.89
C GLU A 338 -27.25 -2.03 -16.80
N ALA A 339 -28.34 -2.14 -16.02
CA ALA A 339 -28.91 -1.03 -15.25
C ALA A 339 -28.01 -0.40 -14.18
N TYR A 340 -27.17 -1.17 -13.47
CA TYR A 340 -26.21 -0.66 -12.49
C TYR A 340 -24.91 -1.46 -12.57
N ARG A 341 -24.10 -1.18 -13.61
CA ARG A 341 -22.77 -1.77 -13.83
C ARG A 341 -21.97 -1.72 -12.51
N SER A 342 -21.56 -2.89 -12.03
CA SER A 342 -20.96 -3.02 -10.68
C SER A 342 -19.55 -2.47 -10.57
N LEU A 343 -18.87 -2.21 -11.69
CA LEU A 343 -17.47 -1.82 -11.76
C LEU A 343 -17.23 -0.78 -12.88
N TYR A 344 -16.46 0.25 -12.57
CA TYR A 344 -15.97 1.30 -13.46
C TYR A 344 -14.45 1.36 -13.40
N VAL A 345 -13.81 1.94 -14.42
CA VAL A 345 -12.38 2.26 -14.40
C VAL A 345 -12.25 3.79 -14.44
N LEU A 346 -11.80 4.38 -13.34
CA LEU A 346 -11.61 5.82 -13.20
C LEU A 346 -10.34 6.24 -13.94
N ASN A 347 -10.49 6.49 -15.23
CA ASN A 347 -9.43 6.93 -16.14
C ASN A 347 -9.78 8.32 -16.70
N SER A 348 -8.84 9.27 -16.68
CA SER A 348 -9.08 10.66 -17.09
C SER A 348 -7.89 11.22 -17.86
N PRO A 349 -8.00 11.45 -19.18
CA PRO A 349 -6.89 11.97 -19.99
C PRO A 349 -6.23 13.23 -19.40
N ALA A 350 -7.05 14.17 -18.91
CA ALA A 350 -6.58 15.41 -18.29
C ALA A 350 -5.82 15.22 -16.95
N LEU A 351 -5.99 14.08 -16.26
CA LEU A 351 -5.14 13.70 -15.14
C LEU A 351 -3.89 12.97 -15.61
N ASN A 352 -4.00 12.06 -16.58
CA ASN A 352 -2.88 11.27 -17.09
C ASN A 352 -1.81 12.20 -17.72
N ASP A 353 -2.22 13.21 -18.49
CA ASP A 353 -1.32 14.23 -19.04
C ASP A 353 -0.48 14.96 -17.97
N ARG A 354 -0.92 14.97 -16.71
CA ARG A 354 -0.25 15.64 -15.58
C ARG A 354 0.44 14.67 -14.62
N THR A 355 -0.16 13.49 -14.35
CA THR A 355 0.39 12.44 -13.48
C THR A 355 -0.09 11.05 -13.93
N ASP A 356 0.72 10.34 -14.70
CA ASP A 356 0.47 8.96 -15.16
C ASP A 356 1.59 8.03 -14.66
N TYR A 357 1.62 7.84 -13.32
CA TYR A 357 2.59 6.97 -12.64
C TYR A 357 1.94 5.73 -12.01
N TYR A 358 0.64 5.58 -12.19
CA TYR A 358 -0.18 4.55 -11.56
C TYR A 358 -1.29 4.09 -12.51
N GLU A 359 -1.63 2.80 -12.46
CA GLU A 359 -2.78 2.26 -13.20
C GLU A 359 -4.10 2.94 -12.76
N PRO A 360 -5.08 3.13 -13.67
CA PRO A 360 -6.42 3.62 -13.33
C PRO A 360 -7.10 2.83 -12.21
N VAL A 361 -7.80 3.55 -11.32
CA VAL A 361 -8.52 2.97 -10.17
C VAL A 361 -9.77 2.24 -10.65
N ARG A 362 -9.95 0.98 -10.24
CA ARG A 362 -11.23 0.28 -10.43
C ARG A 362 -12.21 0.64 -9.31
N PHE A 363 -13.41 1.10 -9.66
CA PHE A 363 -14.41 1.64 -8.72
C PHE A 363 -15.72 0.83 -8.76
N THR A 364 -16.14 0.27 -7.63
CA THR A 364 -17.32 -0.60 -7.55
C THR A 364 -18.59 0.15 -7.14
N HIS A 365 -19.26 0.83 -8.07
CA HIS A 365 -20.41 1.71 -7.76
C HIS A 365 -21.48 1.02 -6.89
N ARG A 366 -21.87 -0.21 -7.24
CA ARG A 366 -22.91 -0.95 -6.51
C ARG A 366 -22.52 -1.22 -5.05
N THR A 367 -21.25 -1.49 -4.77
CA THR A 367 -20.78 -1.70 -3.39
C THR A 367 -20.76 -0.39 -2.61
N HIS A 368 -20.53 0.75 -3.28
CA HIS A 368 -20.61 2.07 -2.65
C HIS A 368 -22.06 2.48 -2.37
N ASP A 369 -23.00 2.21 -3.28
CA ASP A 369 -24.45 2.35 -3.10
C ASP A 369 -24.97 1.56 -1.88
N VAL A 370 -24.65 0.26 -1.79
CA VAL A 370 -25.01 -0.57 -0.63
C VAL A 370 -24.37 -0.06 0.67
N ASN A 371 -23.11 0.40 0.62
CA ASN A 371 -22.39 0.87 1.81
C ASN A 371 -22.80 2.30 2.25
N SER A 372 -23.34 3.13 1.34
CA SER A 372 -23.97 4.41 1.69
C SER A 372 -25.45 4.28 2.03
N GLY A 373 -26.03 3.08 1.92
CA GLY A 373 -27.45 2.84 2.17
C GLY A 373 -28.36 3.53 1.17
N GLY A 374 -27.93 3.67 -0.08
CA GLY A 374 -28.63 4.41 -1.13
C GLY A 374 -28.42 5.93 -1.11
N ASP A 375 -27.70 6.48 -0.13
CA ASP A 375 -27.35 7.91 -0.12
C ASP A 375 -26.32 8.20 -1.23
N CYS A 376 -26.83 8.50 -2.42
CA CYS A 376 -26.03 8.81 -3.60
C CYS A 376 -25.40 10.21 -3.52
N SER A 377 -25.98 11.12 -2.75
CA SER A 377 -25.48 12.48 -2.50
C SER A 377 -24.13 12.49 -1.79
N VAL A 378 -23.74 11.40 -1.11
CA VAL A 378 -22.36 11.21 -0.61
C VAL A 378 -21.33 11.39 -1.73
N CYS A 379 -21.58 10.86 -2.93
CA CYS A 379 -20.66 10.93 -4.07
C CYS A 379 -21.10 11.94 -5.15
N HIS A 380 -22.40 12.06 -5.40
CA HIS A 380 -23.02 12.98 -6.34
C HIS A 380 -23.65 14.16 -5.57
N HIS A 381 -22.82 14.91 -4.84
CA HIS A 381 -23.27 15.97 -3.93
C HIS A 381 -23.80 17.24 -4.63
N ARG A 382 -23.50 17.42 -5.92
CA ARG A 382 -23.86 18.61 -6.71
C ARG A 382 -24.40 18.19 -8.08
N SER A 383 -25.37 18.96 -8.57
CA SER A 383 -25.93 18.83 -9.92
C SER A 383 -25.94 20.19 -10.62
N ALA A 384 -25.28 20.25 -11.78
CA ALA A 384 -25.15 21.42 -12.62
C ALA A 384 -26.24 21.48 -13.69
N SER A 385 -26.66 22.70 -14.01
CA SER A 385 -27.75 22.99 -14.95
C SER A 385 -27.34 22.87 -16.43
N GLY A 386 -26.03 22.80 -16.71
CA GLY A 386 -25.49 22.69 -18.07
C GLY A 386 -23.95 22.65 -18.07
N PRO A 387 -23.31 22.55 -19.25
CA PRO A 387 -21.85 22.41 -19.36
C PRO A 387 -21.05 23.56 -18.74
N ASP A 388 -21.58 24.78 -18.83
CA ASP A 388 -20.96 26.00 -18.29
C ASP A 388 -21.21 26.22 -16.79
N ASP A 389 -22.14 25.45 -16.19
CA ASP A 389 -22.37 25.49 -14.74
C ASP A 389 -21.31 24.63 -14.04
N ARG A 390 -20.37 25.33 -13.39
CA ARG A 390 -19.21 24.76 -12.70
C ARG A 390 -19.40 24.64 -11.19
N VAL A 391 -20.50 25.18 -10.65
CA VAL A 391 -20.78 25.22 -9.21
C VAL A 391 -21.78 24.11 -8.85
N GLY A 392 -22.87 24.02 -9.62
CA GLY A 392 -24.00 23.14 -9.34
C GLY A 392 -24.77 23.51 -8.07
N GLN A 393 -26.07 23.21 -8.08
CA GLN A 393 -26.91 23.27 -6.90
C GLN A 393 -26.74 22.00 -6.07
N ASP A 394 -26.90 22.10 -4.75
CA ASP A 394 -26.73 20.97 -3.84
C ASP A 394 -27.85 19.93 -4.01
N VAL A 395 -27.47 18.66 -4.06
CA VAL A 395 -28.43 17.58 -4.31
C VAL A 395 -29.36 17.36 -3.11
N PHE A 396 -28.93 17.69 -1.88
CA PHE A 396 -29.86 17.68 -0.74
C PHE A 396 -30.90 18.80 -0.83
N GLU A 397 -30.49 20.03 -1.16
CA GLU A 397 -31.38 21.19 -1.35
C GLU A 397 -32.42 20.92 -2.46
N MET A 398 -32.02 20.28 -3.56
CA MET A 398 -32.94 19.89 -4.65
C MET A 398 -34.07 18.95 -4.21
N HIS A 399 -33.85 18.12 -3.18
CA HIS A 399 -34.79 17.09 -2.74
C HIS A 399 -35.50 17.43 -1.42
N GLU A 400 -35.21 18.57 -0.80
CA GLU A 400 -35.80 18.98 0.49
C GLU A 400 -37.35 19.09 0.43
N GLY A 401 -37.90 19.34 -0.76
CA GLY A 401 -39.34 19.39 -1.03
C GLY A 401 -39.98 18.13 -1.62
N ILE A 402 -39.28 16.99 -1.72
CA ILE A 402 -39.79 15.75 -2.32
C ILE A 402 -40.16 14.74 -1.21
N GLU A 403 -41.38 14.22 -1.20
CA GLU A 403 -41.88 13.31 -0.13
C GLU A 403 -41.04 12.02 0.04
N VAL A 404 -40.31 11.61 -1.00
CA VAL A 404 -39.41 10.44 -0.97
C VAL A 404 -37.99 10.88 -0.63
N ARG A 405 -37.51 10.44 0.54
CA ARG A 405 -36.12 10.70 0.98
C ARG A 405 -35.11 10.03 0.04
N ILE A 406 -34.04 10.74 -0.32
CA ILE A 406 -32.89 10.18 -1.08
C ILE A 406 -32.35 8.91 -0.39
N ILE A 407 -32.26 8.95 0.94
CA ILE A 407 -31.68 7.89 1.77
C ILE A 407 -32.57 6.64 1.74
N GLY A 408 -32.02 5.53 1.25
CA GLY A 408 -32.68 4.20 1.27
C GLY A 408 -33.41 3.78 -0.02
N ALA A 409 -33.39 4.59 -1.09
CA ALA A 409 -34.06 4.28 -2.36
C ALA A 409 -33.06 4.15 -3.52
N ALA A 410 -33.15 3.05 -4.30
CA ALA A 410 -32.36 2.90 -5.53
C ALA A 410 -32.86 3.87 -6.61
N CYS A 411 -31.96 4.50 -7.38
CA CYS A 411 -32.30 5.63 -8.26
C CYS A 411 -33.39 5.33 -9.30
N VAL A 412 -33.44 4.09 -9.85
CA VAL A 412 -34.50 3.64 -10.79
C VAL A 412 -35.91 3.66 -10.19
N SER A 413 -36.04 3.74 -8.86
CA SER A 413 -37.34 3.85 -8.19
C SER A 413 -38.00 5.21 -8.41
N CYS A 414 -37.20 6.24 -8.73
CA CYS A 414 -37.66 7.62 -8.95
C CYS A 414 -37.33 8.15 -10.36
N HIS A 415 -36.23 7.68 -10.97
CA HIS A 415 -35.82 8.07 -12.31
C HIS A 415 -36.15 6.95 -13.32
N GLN A 416 -37.21 7.16 -14.09
CA GLN A 416 -37.78 6.16 -15.00
C GLN A 416 -36.86 5.80 -16.19
N ASP A 417 -36.02 6.74 -16.62
CA ASP A 417 -34.99 6.48 -17.62
C ASP A 417 -33.63 7.00 -17.13
N LEU A 418 -32.68 6.07 -16.99
CA LEU A 418 -31.28 6.35 -16.66
C LEU A 418 -30.36 6.21 -17.87
N THR A 419 -30.88 5.87 -19.05
CA THR A 419 -30.10 5.66 -20.27
C THR A 419 -29.77 6.99 -20.96
N GLU A 420 -30.68 7.96 -20.91
CA GLU A 420 -30.56 9.25 -21.62
C GLU A 420 -29.79 10.35 -20.87
N LYS A 421 -29.56 10.22 -19.55
CA LYS A 421 -28.87 11.23 -18.73
C LYS A 421 -27.45 10.79 -18.37
N GLU A 422 -26.45 11.47 -18.93
CA GLU A 422 -25.09 11.45 -18.37
C GLU A 422 -25.14 12.05 -16.96
N TYR A 423 -24.78 11.25 -15.96
CA TYR A 423 -24.54 11.78 -14.62
C TYR A 423 -23.30 12.67 -14.63
N GLN A 424 -23.36 13.76 -13.89
CA GLN A 424 -22.30 14.76 -13.87
C GLN A 424 -20.96 14.17 -13.43
N LYS A 425 -19.94 14.38 -14.27
CA LYS A 425 -18.57 13.95 -14.01
C LYS A 425 -17.93 14.92 -13.01
N CYS A 426 -17.21 14.39 -12.01
CA CYS A 426 -16.49 15.23 -11.03
C CYS A 426 -15.57 16.27 -11.69
N SER A 427 -15.04 15.95 -12.89
CA SER A 427 -14.20 16.84 -13.70
C SER A 427 -14.87 18.12 -14.19
N GLN A 428 -16.21 18.20 -14.23
CA GLN A 428 -16.92 19.41 -14.69
C GLN A 428 -16.71 20.57 -13.71
N CYS A 429 -16.88 20.29 -12.42
CA CYS A 429 -16.58 21.24 -11.34
C CYS A 429 -15.08 21.24 -10.99
N HIS A 430 -14.47 20.05 -10.85
CA HIS A 430 -13.13 19.88 -10.27
C HIS A 430 -12.01 19.67 -11.29
N SER A 431 -12.04 20.20 -12.52
CA SER A 431 -11.00 19.88 -13.53
C SER A 431 -9.55 20.14 -13.08
N SER A 432 -9.26 21.34 -12.59
CA SER A 432 -7.96 21.74 -12.03
C SER A 432 -8.14 22.37 -10.66
N SER A 433 -7.05 22.47 -9.89
CA SER A 433 -7.06 23.26 -8.65
C SER A 433 -6.84 24.73 -8.97
N ASN A 434 -7.36 25.61 -8.10
CA ASN A 434 -7.16 27.06 -8.14
C ASN A 434 -7.65 27.72 -9.44
N GLU A 435 -8.78 27.26 -9.98
CA GLU A 435 -9.38 27.82 -11.19
C GLU A 435 -10.02 29.20 -10.92
N PRO A 436 -10.03 30.14 -11.89
CA PRO A 436 -10.41 31.54 -11.64
C PRO A 436 -11.85 31.75 -11.16
N ASP A 437 -12.77 30.84 -11.48
CA ASP A 437 -14.16 30.88 -11.05
C ASP A 437 -14.34 30.50 -9.57
N PHE A 438 -13.43 29.70 -9.00
CA PHE A 438 -13.45 29.34 -7.58
C PHE A 438 -12.05 28.90 -7.10
N PRO A 439 -11.16 29.84 -6.73
CA PRO A 439 -9.73 29.56 -6.49
C PRO A 439 -9.38 28.61 -5.34
N ALA A 440 -10.34 28.22 -4.50
CA ALA A 440 -10.14 27.21 -3.45
C ALA A 440 -10.73 25.83 -3.81
N ARG A 441 -11.37 25.68 -4.97
CA ARG A 441 -11.90 24.39 -5.41
C ARG A 441 -10.76 23.41 -5.65
N ILE A 442 -10.82 22.26 -4.99
CA ILE A 442 -9.85 21.18 -5.17
C ILE A 442 -9.95 20.61 -6.58
N GLY A 443 -8.82 20.39 -7.25
CA GLY A 443 -8.78 19.69 -8.54
C GLY A 443 -9.08 18.19 -8.43
N LEU A 444 -9.28 17.53 -9.57
CA LEU A 444 -9.94 16.22 -9.68
C LEU A 444 -9.28 15.12 -8.84
N LYS A 445 -7.95 15.10 -8.81
CA LYS A 445 -7.16 14.19 -7.96
C LYS A 445 -7.40 14.41 -6.47
N GLY A 446 -7.53 15.68 -6.06
CA GLY A 446 -7.89 16.05 -4.69
C GLY A 446 -9.32 15.65 -4.36
N ALA A 447 -10.27 15.91 -5.27
CA ALA A 447 -11.66 15.50 -5.13
C ALA A 447 -11.79 13.98 -4.90
N TYR A 448 -11.22 13.15 -5.79
CA TYR A 448 -11.24 11.70 -5.61
C TYR A 448 -10.54 11.24 -4.33
N HIS A 449 -9.34 11.74 -4.00
CA HIS A 449 -8.65 11.31 -2.79
C HIS A 449 -9.39 11.71 -1.52
N ARG A 450 -9.83 12.98 -1.41
CA ARG A 450 -10.56 13.47 -0.23
C ARG A 450 -11.88 12.73 -0.05
N GLN A 451 -12.59 12.46 -1.14
CA GLN A 451 -13.86 11.73 -1.10
C GLN A 451 -13.68 10.26 -0.74
N CYS A 452 -12.89 9.51 -1.51
CA CYS A 452 -12.74 8.07 -1.34
C CYS A 452 -12.01 7.73 -0.04
N ILE A 453 -10.84 8.33 0.22
CA ILE A 453 -10.06 8.04 1.44
C ILE A 453 -10.82 8.54 2.68
N GLY A 454 -11.46 9.71 2.59
CA GLY A 454 -12.28 10.26 3.68
C GLY A 454 -13.49 9.37 4.02
N CYS A 455 -14.17 8.83 3.02
CA CYS A 455 -15.24 7.85 3.23
C CYS A 455 -14.69 6.55 3.84
N HIS A 456 -13.66 5.96 3.23
CA HIS A 456 -13.06 4.69 3.67
C HIS A 456 -12.53 4.73 5.12
N GLN A 457 -11.99 5.87 5.57
CA GLN A 457 -11.51 6.06 6.95
C GLN A 457 -12.63 6.17 7.98
N ASN A 458 -13.84 6.59 7.58
CA ASN A 458 -14.95 6.88 8.50
C ASN A 458 -16.05 5.80 8.50
N GLN A 459 -15.92 4.72 7.72
CA GLN A 459 -16.96 3.68 7.66
C GLN A 459 -17.08 2.92 9.00
N PRO A 460 -18.29 2.80 9.58
CA PRO A 460 -18.51 2.21 10.91
C PRO A 460 -18.37 0.68 10.96
N ARG A 461 -18.08 0.04 9.82
CA ARG A 461 -17.73 -1.38 9.73
C ARG A 461 -16.48 -1.50 8.87
N THR A 462 -15.54 -2.33 9.32
CA THR A 462 -14.26 -2.63 8.67
C THR A 462 -14.42 -3.52 7.42
N ALA A 463 -15.30 -3.12 6.50
CA ALA A 463 -15.08 -3.47 5.09
C ALA A 463 -13.67 -2.98 4.72
N LYS A 464 -12.89 -3.82 4.03
CA LYS A 464 -11.45 -3.60 3.76
C LYS A 464 -11.21 -2.52 2.68
N ALA A 465 -11.85 -1.37 2.82
CA ALA A 465 -11.80 -0.29 1.86
C ALA A 465 -10.37 0.32 1.85
N PRO A 466 -9.71 0.45 0.68
CA PRO A 466 -8.31 0.84 0.61
C PRO A 466 -8.14 2.30 1.02
N VAL A 467 -7.31 2.54 2.04
CA VAL A 467 -6.91 3.89 2.50
C VAL A 467 -5.47 4.23 2.13
N ASP A 468 -4.71 3.27 1.62
CA ASP A 468 -3.33 3.45 1.17
C ASP A 468 -3.24 3.59 -0.36
N CYS A 469 -2.30 4.43 -0.82
CA CYS A 469 -2.18 4.78 -2.24
C CYS A 469 -2.01 3.57 -3.16
N LYS A 470 -1.20 2.58 -2.74
CA LYS A 470 -0.84 1.41 -3.56
C LYS A 470 -1.97 0.38 -3.72
N SER A 471 -3.07 0.55 -3.00
CA SER A 471 -4.22 -0.36 -3.02
C SER A 471 -5.48 0.26 -3.63
N CYS A 472 -5.48 1.59 -3.83
CA CYS A 472 -6.42 2.22 -4.76
C CYS A 472 -5.94 2.06 -6.21
N HIS A 473 -4.63 2.25 -6.44
CA HIS A 473 -4.00 2.15 -7.75
C HIS A 473 -2.58 1.59 -7.65
N HIS A 474 -2.22 0.63 -8.50
CA HIS A 474 -0.85 0.10 -8.52
C HIS A 474 0.10 1.04 -9.26
N PRO A 475 1.36 1.19 -8.80
CA PRO A 475 2.38 1.90 -9.58
C PRO A 475 2.57 1.24 -10.94
N LEU A 476 2.76 2.04 -11.98
CA LEU A 476 3.24 1.55 -13.27
C LEU A 476 4.67 1.04 -13.12
N VAL A 477 5.02 0.02 -13.89
CA VAL A 477 6.39 -0.51 -13.94
C VAL A 477 7.20 0.41 -14.87
N PRO A 478 8.35 0.95 -14.43
CA PRO A 478 9.21 1.76 -15.30
C PRO A 478 9.82 0.90 -16.41
N ASP A 479 10.23 1.52 -17.51
CA ASP A 479 10.96 0.82 -18.57
C ASP A 479 12.33 0.36 -18.03
N HIS A 480 12.57 -0.95 -18.06
CA HIS A 480 13.79 -1.53 -17.48
C HIS A 480 15.01 -1.40 -18.40
N LYS A 481 14.84 -1.00 -19.67
CA LYS A 481 15.95 -0.75 -20.61
C LYS A 481 16.96 0.29 -20.13
N PHE A 482 16.54 1.18 -19.25
CA PHE A 482 17.42 2.19 -18.66
C PHE A 482 18.18 1.71 -17.40
N PHE A 483 17.88 0.50 -16.92
CA PHE A 483 18.50 -0.12 -15.73
C PHE A 483 19.25 -1.42 -16.05
N ILE A 484 19.00 -2.01 -17.21
CA ILE A 484 19.65 -3.23 -17.71
C ILE A 484 20.76 -2.80 -18.67
N ASP A 485 22.01 -3.12 -18.32
CA ASP A 485 23.16 -2.93 -19.22
C ASP A 485 23.11 -3.99 -20.33
N SER A 486 22.87 -3.55 -21.56
CA SER A 486 22.71 -4.40 -22.74
C SER A 486 24.03 -4.98 -23.26
N GLU A 487 25.19 -4.43 -22.88
CA GLU A 487 26.50 -4.94 -23.30
C GLU A 487 26.98 -6.13 -22.45
N ALA A 488 26.39 -6.34 -21.27
CA ALA A 488 26.70 -7.47 -20.40
C ALA A 488 25.66 -8.60 -20.54
N ALA A 489 26.08 -9.76 -21.04
CA ALA A 489 25.22 -10.96 -21.07
C ALA A 489 24.76 -11.35 -19.64
N PHE A 490 23.45 -11.42 -19.41
CA PHE A 490 22.88 -12.00 -18.20
C PHE A 490 22.89 -13.54 -18.33
N ASP A 491 23.78 -14.19 -17.59
CA ASP A 491 23.57 -15.59 -17.22
C ASP A 491 22.48 -15.66 -16.13
N ARG A 492 21.72 -16.75 -16.08
CA ARG A 492 20.56 -16.91 -15.19
C ARG A 492 20.89 -16.64 -13.70
N PRO A 493 21.99 -17.17 -13.12
CA PRO A 493 22.35 -16.92 -11.73
C PRO A 493 22.66 -15.46 -11.40
N LEU A 494 22.83 -14.58 -12.41
CA LEU A 494 23.10 -13.15 -12.24
C LEU A 494 21.84 -12.28 -12.34
N VAL A 495 20.70 -12.82 -12.79
CA VAL A 495 19.44 -12.09 -12.93
C VAL A 495 18.98 -11.55 -11.58
N THR A 496 18.68 -12.44 -10.62
CA THR A 496 18.16 -12.03 -9.31
C THR A 496 19.14 -11.16 -8.51
N PRO A 497 20.45 -11.45 -8.43
CA PRO A 497 21.42 -10.53 -7.83
C PRO A 497 21.36 -9.10 -8.39
N LYS A 498 21.21 -8.94 -9.72
CA LYS A 498 21.04 -7.62 -10.35
C LYS A 498 19.69 -6.98 -9.99
N CYS A 499 18.58 -7.74 -9.98
CA CYS A 499 17.29 -7.24 -9.50
C CYS A 499 17.38 -6.72 -8.06
N LEU A 500 18.06 -7.45 -7.17
CA LEU A 500 18.18 -7.11 -5.75
C LEU A 500 18.97 -5.82 -5.48
N VAL A 501 19.79 -5.31 -6.42
CA VAL A 501 20.44 -3.99 -6.29
C VAL A 501 19.41 -2.86 -6.08
N CYS A 502 18.24 -2.96 -6.73
CA CYS A 502 17.12 -2.03 -6.56
C CYS A 502 15.97 -2.60 -5.73
N HIS A 503 15.87 -3.93 -5.62
CA HIS A 503 14.75 -4.66 -5.03
C HIS A 503 15.12 -5.52 -3.80
N GLU A 504 16.21 -5.21 -3.09
CA GLU A 504 16.66 -5.90 -1.87
C GLU A 504 15.50 -6.19 -0.89
N ARG A 505 14.70 -5.18 -0.58
CA ARG A 505 13.53 -5.31 0.31
C ARG A 505 12.47 -6.27 -0.24
N THR A 506 12.24 -6.29 -1.56
CA THR A 506 11.32 -7.24 -2.20
C THR A 506 11.82 -8.67 -2.00
N GLY A 507 13.12 -8.93 -2.21
CA GLY A 507 13.71 -10.23 -1.91
C GLY A 507 13.46 -10.65 -0.46
N GLN A 508 13.78 -9.77 0.49
CA GLN A 508 13.57 -10.00 1.92
C GLN A 508 12.09 -10.17 2.32
N ASP A 509 11.15 -9.57 1.60
CA ASP A 509 9.71 -9.76 1.83
C ASP A 509 9.24 -11.11 1.24
N ILE A 510 9.71 -11.52 0.04
CA ILE A 510 9.40 -12.82 -0.60
C ILE A 510 9.81 -14.02 0.28
N LEU A 511 10.98 -13.96 0.94
CA LEU A 511 11.48 -15.04 1.81
C LEU A 511 10.51 -15.43 2.95
N LYS A 512 9.54 -14.57 3.28
CA LYS A 512 8.54 -14.76 4.34
C LYS A 512 7.19 -15.27 3.83
N THR A 513 7.03 -15.44 2.52
CA THR A 513 5.76 -15.78 1.87
C THR A 513 5.57 -17.29 1.74
N ALA A 514 4.31 -17.73 1.73
CA ALA A 514 3.90 -19.10 1.45
C ALA A 514 4.38 -19.62 0.08
N HIS A 515 4.57 -18.74 -0.90
CA HIS A 515 5.07 -19.12 -2.24
C HIS A 515 6.55 -19.55 -2.19
N TRP A 516 7.34 -18.95 -1.31
CA TRP A 516 8.74 -19.32 -1.07
C TRP A 516 8.88 -20.45 -0.06
N THR A 517 8.30 -20.32 1.14
CA THR A 517 8.53 -21.30 2.22
C THR A 517 7.80 -22.62 1.97
N TRP A 518 6.68 -22.57 1.23
CA TRP A 518 5.67 -23.64 1.12
C TRP A 518 5.07 -24.10 2.46
N THR A 519 5.26 -23.33 3.52
CA THR A 519 4.74 -23.56 4.88
C THR A 519 4.31 -22.22 5.50
N GLY A 520 3.46 -22.26 6.51
CA GLY A 520 3.05 -21.04 7.20
C GLY A 520 1.83 -21.26 8.07
N ARG A 521 1.11 -20.18 8.37
CA ARG A 521 -0.03 -20.21 9.30
C ARG A 521 -1.19 -21.00 8.70
N THR A 522 -1.72 -21.94 9.48
CA THR A 522 -2.82 -22.83 9.06
C THR A 522 -4.07 -22.73 9.96
N PRO A 523 -4.65 -21.53 10.18
CA PRO A 523 -5.76 -21.32 11.12
C PRO A 523 -7.07 -22.04 10.78
N GLU A 524 -7.13 -22.66 9.60
CA GLU A 524 -8.30 -23.37 9.07
C GLU A 524 -8.16 -24.90 9.17
N ILE A 525 -7.03 -25.44 9.63
CA ILE A 525 -6.90 -26.86 9.95
C ILE A 525 -7.33 -27.08 11.40
N SER A 526 -8.38 -27.87 11.60
CA SER A 526 -8.90 -28.20 12.93
C SER A 526 -7.85 -28.95 13.77
N GLY A 527 -7.58 -28.47 14.98
CA GLY A 527 -6.55 -28.98 15.88
C GLY A 527 -5.12 -28.53 15.55
N GLN A 528 -4.93 -27.69 14.54
CA GLN A 528 -3.63 -27.14 14.11
C GLN A 528 -3.70 -25.62 13.83
N GLU A 529 -4.69 -24.92 14.39
CA GLU A 529 -5.05 -23.53 14.07
C GLU A 529 -3.92 -22.52 14.38
N HIS A 530 -3.00 -22.90 15.26
CA HIS A 530 -1.83 -22.11 15.66
C HIS A 530 -0.51 -22.60 15.04
N SER A 531 -0.56 -23.64 14.19
CA SER A 531 0.62 -24.16 13.52
C SER A 531 1.13 -23.23 12.42
N ALA A 532 2.46 -23.10 12.37
CA ALA A 532 3.21 -22.40 11.32
C ALA A 532 4.12 -23.34 10.51
N SER A 533 4.14 -24.64 10.83
CA SER A 533 5.02 -25.65 10.23
C SER A 533 4.34 -26.52 9.18
N ILE A 534 3.03 -26.37 8.98
CA ILE A 534 2.25 -27.17 8.03
C ILE A 534 2.24 -26.49 6.65
N GLY A 535 2.29 -27.31 5.60
CA GLY A 535 2.38 -26.86 4.21
C GLY A 535 2.64 -28.00 3.22
N LEU A 536 3.03 -27.69 1.99
CA LEU A 536 3.24 -28.69 0.93
C LEU A 536 4.35 -29.71 1.24
N ARG A 537 5.21 -29.42 2.24
CA ARG A 537 6.31 -30.31 2.65
C ARG A 537 5.87 -31.48 3.53
N ASN A 538 4.72 -31.40 4.20
CA ASN A 538 4.24 -32.42 5.16
C ASN A 538 2.78 -32.87 4.96
N THR A 539 2.06 -32.32 3.98
CA THR A 539 0.80 -32.88 3.47
C THR A 539 1.04 -33.96 2.42
N ILE A 540 0.22 -35.01 2.43
CA ILE A 540 0.07 -35.94 1.31
C ILE A 540 -1.17 -35.55 0.50
N ASP A 541 -1.09 -35.62 -0.83
CA ASP A 541 -2.26 -35.51 -1.71
C ASP A 541 -2.55 -36.85 -2.42
N ASN A 542 -3.53 -36.86 -3.32
CA ASN A 542 -3.88 -38.02 -4.13
C ASN A 542 -3.63 -37.81 -5.64
N TYR A 543 -2.65 -36.97 -5.98
CA TYR A 543 -2.19 -36.67 -7.34
C TYR A 543 -0.69 -36.97 -7.51
N ASP A 544 0.17 -36.17 -6.87
CA ASP A 544 1.62 -36.34 -6.87
C ASP A 544 2.09 -37.06 -5.59
N ILE A 545 1.16 -37.51 -4.75
CA ILE A 545 1.30 -38.20 -3.45
C ILE A 545 2.10 -37.39 -2.43
N SER A 546 3.40 -37.18 -2.66
CA SER A 546 4.27 -36.32 -1.86
C SER A 546 5.22 -35.56 -2.78
N LEU A 547 4.97 -34.25 -2.91
CA LEU A 547 5.84 -33.36 -3.68
C LEU A 547 7.25 -33.24 -3.05
N ALA A 548 7.34 -33.37 -1.72
CA ALA A 548 8.59 -33.34 -0.98
C ALA A 548 9.54 -34.51 -1.30
N ALA A 549 9.00 -35.68 -1.70
CA ALA A 549 9.79 -36.82 -2.16
C ALA A 549 10.33 -36.65 -3.61
N ASN A 550 9.89 -35.62 -4.34
CA ASN A 550 10.11 -35.47 -5.78
C ASN A 550 10.66 -34.05 -6.12
N PRO A 551 11.93 -33.75 -5.80
CA PRO A 551 12.46 -32.38 -5.85
C PRO A 551 12.57 -31.77 -7.26
N ARG A 552 12.64 -32.56 -8.34
CA ARG A 552 12.63 -32.06 -9.74
C ARG A 552 11.22 -31.84 -10.28
N LEU A 553 10.22 -32.56 -9.79
CA LEU A 553 8.82 -32.22 -9.99
C LEU A 553 8.47 -30.95 -9.21
N ALA A 554 8.93 -30.85 -7.96
CA ALA A 554 8.69 -29.73 -7.07
C ALA A 554 9.23 -28.40 -7.63
N SER A 555 10.45 -28.37 -8.16
CA SER A 555 11.03 -27.13 -8.71
C SER A 555 10.19 -26.50 -9.83
N ARG A 556 9.47 -27.30 -10.63
CA ARG A 556 8.57 -26.81 -11.69
C ARG A 556 7.43 -25.92 -11.16
N PHE A 557 7.12 -26.02 -9.87
CA PHE A 557 6.05 -25.27 -9.20
C PHE A 557 6.55 -24.31 -8.12
N HIS A 558 7.86 -24.23 -7.87
CA HIS A 558 8.46 -23.33 -6.88
C HIS A 558 8.93 -22.00 -7.51
N ILE A 559 8.98 -20.92 -6.74
CA ILE A 559 9.48 -19.60 -7.21
C ILE A 559 10.97 -19.40 -6.93
N GLY A 560 11.76 -20.46 -7.06
CA GLY A 560 13.21 -20.45 -6.86
C GLY A 560 13.93 -21.05 -8.06
N GLU A 561 15.16 -20.62 -8.31
CA GLU A 561 15.93 -21.07 -9.47
C GLU A 561 16.48 -22.49 -9.30
N GLY A 562 16.36 -23.31 -10.35
CA GLY A 562 16.91 -24.67 -10.37
C GLY A 562 16.15 -25.64 -9.46
N LEU A 563 16.86 -26.43 -8.67
CA LEU A 563 16.26 -27.32 -7.66
C LEU A 563 15.80 -26.52 -6.43
N LEU A 564 14.86 -27.08 -5.65
CA LEU A 564 14.48 -26.51 -4.35
C LEU A 564 15.74 -26.18 -3.52
N PRO A 565 15.96 -24.90 -3.15
CA PRO A 565 17.18 -24.51 -2.47
C PRO A 565 17.26 -25.13 -1.07
N SER A 566 18.44 -25.61 -0.70
CA SER A 566 18.71 -26.14 0.64
C SER A 566 18.72 -25.04 1.70
N ASP A 567 19.18 -23.84 1.34
CA ASP A 567 19.10 -22.63 2.14
C ASP A 567 17.93 -21.75 1.67
N MET A 568 16.88 -21.68 2.49
CA MET A 568 15.70 -20.85 2.24
C MET A 568 15.89 -19.39 2.70
N SER A 569 17.08 -18.99 3.15
CA SER A 569 17.37 -17.63 3.63
C SER A 569 18.12 -16.74 2.62
N ASP A 570 18.65 -17.32 1.53
CA ASP A 570 19.35 -16.58 0.48
C ASP A 570 18.36 -15.99 -0.57
N PRO A 571 18.16 -14.65 -0.62
CA PRO A 571 17.26 -14.04 -1.59
C PRO A 571 17.77 -14.16 -3.04
N ASN A 572 19.05 -14.47 -3.26
CA ASN A 572 19.60 -14.68 -4.61
C ASN A 572 19.07 -15.96 -5.28
N LYS A 573 18.40 -16.85 -4.52
CA LYS A 573 17.79 -18.08 -5.03
C LYS A 573 16.35 -17.92 -5.51
N ILE A 574 15.77 -16.72 -5.39
CA ILE A 574 14.43 -16.41 -5.89
C ILE A 574 14.47 -16.35 -7.42
N ASP A 575 13.53 -17.00 -8.10
CA ASP A 575 13.28 -16.78 -9.53
C ASP A 575 12.35 -15.57 -9.66
N CYS A 576 12.91 -14.40 -9.97
CA CYS A 576 12.10 -13.18 -10.16
C CYS A 576 11.27 -13.24 -11.46
N LEU A 577 11.75 -13.96 -12.47
CA LEU A 577 11.17 -13.92 -13.83
C LEU A 577 9.91 -14.78 -13.96
N VAL A 578 9.76 -15.86 -13.18
CA VAL A 578 8.54 -16.70 -13.20
C VAL A 578 7.24 -15.89 -13.07
N CYS A 579 7.24 -14.85 -12.25
CA CYS A 579 6.08 -13.96 -12.07
C CYS A 579 6.12 -12.72 -12.96
N HIS A 580 7.30 -12.24 -13.35
CA HIS A 580 7.48 -10.90 -13.94
C HIS A 580 7.89 -10.87 -15.42
N ASP A 581 8.25 -12.00 -16.04
CA ASP A 581 8.47 -12.10 -17.49
C ASP A 581 7.17 -11.80 -18.26
N THR A 582 7.13 -10.66 -18.98
CA THR A 582 5.96 -10.30 -19.81
C THR A 582 5.99 -10.92 -21.21
N THR A 583 7.14 -11.45 -21.63
CA THR A 583 7.30 -12.13 -22.93
C THR A 583 6.79 -13.57 -22.88
N MET A 584 6.67 -14.14 -21.67
CA MET A 584 6.37 -15.55 -21.43
C MET A 584 7.36 -16.52 -22.09
N SER A 585 8.60 -16.08 -22.31
CA SER A 585 9.64 -16.84 -23.01
C SER A 585 10.46 -17.72 -22.08
N VAL A 586 10.49 -17.46 -20.76
CA VAL A 586 11.26 -18.25 -19.79
C VAL A 586 10.59 -19.62 -19.52
N PRO A 587 11.21 -20.76 -19.90
CA PRO A 587 10.65 -22.07 -19.61
C PRO A 587 10.90 -22.49 -18.16
N ARG A 588 10.19 -23.51 -17.69
CA ARG A 588 10.25 -24.02 -16.31
C ARG A 588 10.94 -25.39 -16.25
N GLY A 589 11.68 -25.62 -15.18
CA GLY A 589 12.30 -26.90 -14.86
C GLY A 589 13.78 -26.77 -14.59
N GLN A 590 14.51 -27.88 -14.70
CA GLN A 590 15.97 -27.89 -14.57
C GLN A 590 16.67 -27.62 -15.91
N ASP A 591 15.99 -27.92 -17.03
CA ASP A 591 16.50 -27.77 -18.39
C ASP A 591 16.01 -26.44 -18.99
N TYR A 592 16.74 -25.36 -18.73
CA TYR A 592 16.49 -24.07 -19.36
C TYR A 592 17.17 -24.03 -20.75
N PRO A 593 16.42 -23.90 -21.86
CA PRO A 593 17.04 -23.62 -23.15
C PRO A 593 17.63 -22.20 -23.16
N ALA A 594 18.55 -21.94 -24.09
CA ALA A 594 19.12 -20.62 -24.28
C ALA A 594 18.01 -19.62 -24.69
N VAL A 595 17.71 -18.69 -23.79
CA VAL A 595 16.79 -17.57 -24.00
C VAL A 595 17.51 -16.26 -23.71
N ASP A 596 17.12 -15.18 -24.40
CA ASP A 596 17.70 -13.86 -24.19
C ASP A 596 17.20 -13.26 -22.87
N LEU A 597 17.96 -13.50 -21.80
CA LEU A 597 17.65 -12.99 -20.47
C LEU A 597 17.82 -11.46 -20.37
N ASN A 598 18.58 -10.82 -21.26
CA ASN A 598 18.66 -9.36 -21.31
C ASN A 598 17.33 -8.79 -21.80
N ALA A 599 16.85 -9.24 -22.96
CA ALA A 599 15.57 -8.80 -23.52
C ALA A 599 14.38 -9.08 -22.58
N ILE A 600 14.40 -10.18 -21.84
CA ILE A 600 13.38 -10.51 -20.84
C ILE A 600 13.48 -9.59 -19.62
N ALA A 601 14.70 -9.34 -19.11
CA ALA A 601 14.93 -8.43 -17.98
C ALA A 601 14.57 -6.97 -18.31
N GLU A 602 14.76 -6.53 -19.56
CA GLU A 602 14.33 -5.22 -20.07
C GLU A 602 12.80 -5.05 -20.10
N MET A 603 12.05 -6.15 -20.20
CA MET A 603 10.60 -6.17 -20.35
C MET A 603 9.85 -6.68 -19.11
N VAL A 604 10.49 -6.79 -17.95
CA VAL A 604 9.81 -7.23 -16.72
C VAL A 604 8.66 -6.30 -16.35
N GLY A 605 7.56 -6.88 -15.87
CA GLY A 605 6.31 -6.15 -15.70
C GLY A 605 5.40 -6.69 -14.60
N ARG A 606 4.19 -6.12 -14.51
CA ARG A 606 3.18 -6.58 -13.55
C ARG A 606 2.61 -7.92 -14.05
N PRO A 607 2.54 -8.99 -13.21
CA PRO A 607 2.17 -10.33 -13.65
C PRO A 607 0.86 -10.40 -14.45
N SER A 608 0.84 -11.24 -15.46
CA SER A 608 -0.36 -11.62 -16.22
C SER A 608 -0.98 -12.91 -15.68
N ARG A 609 -2.18 -13.27 -16.18
CA ARG A 609 -2.78 -14.59 -15.91
C ARG A 609 -1.90 -15.74 -16.38
N ALA A 610 -1.10 -15.55 -17.43
CA ALA A 610 -0.17 -16.57 -17.92
C ALA A 610 0.98 -16.83 -16.93
N ASN A 611 1.54 -15.80 -16.29
CA ASN A 611 2.60 -15.94 -15.28
C ASN A 611 2.15 -16.80 -14.09
N CYS A 612 0.98 -16.51 -13.52
CA CYS A 612 0.38 -17.35 -12.47
C CYS A 612 0.03 -18.75 -13.02
N GLY A 613 -0.49 -18.79 -14.24
CA GLY A 613 -0.88 -19.98 -14.97
C GLY A 613 0.24 -21.01 -15.15
N THR A 614 1.48 -20.55 -15.36
CA THR A 614 2.70 -21.36 -15.48
C THR A 614 2.82 -22.43 -14.40
N CYS A 615 2.33 -22.16 -13.18
CA CYS A 615 2.23 -23.16 -12.11
C CYS A 615 0.78 -23.61 -11.87
N HIS A 616 -0.16 -22.67 -11.73
CA HIS A 616 -1.51 -22.96 -11.24
C HIS A 616 -2.40 -23.70 -12.25
N PHE A 617 -2.16 -23.52 -13.56
CA PHE A 617 -2.90 -24.22 -14.62
C PHE A 617 -2.34 -25.63 -14.91
N TYR A 618 -1.20 -25.99 -14.34
CA TYR A 618 -0.48 -27.26 -14.59
C TYR A 618 -0.24 -28.08 -13.31
N ALA A 619 -0.84 -27.68 -12.18
CA ALA A 619 -0.71 -28.38 -10.90
C ALA A 619 -1.17 -29.85 -11.00
N GLY A 620 -0.38 -30.78 -10.45
CA GLY A 620 -0.54 -32.23 -10.68
C GLY A 620 0.18 -32.74 -11.93
N GLY A 621 1.22 -32.04 -12.41
CA GLY A 621 2.02 -32.48 -13.56
C GLY A 621 1.37 -32.30 -14.94
N GLY A 622 0.23 -31.61 -15.05
CA GLY A 622 -0.44 -31.35 -16.32
C GLY A 622 -1.71 -30.50 -16.21
N PRO A 623 -2.21 -29.98 -17.34
CA PRO A 623 -3.40 -29.13 -17.34
C PRO A 623 -4.68 -29.91 -17.04
N GLY A 624 -5.53 -29.34 -16.19
CA GLY A 624 -6.77 -29.94 -15.71
C GLY A 624 -6.59 -31.10 -14.73
N ILE A 625 -5.36 -31.46 -14.32
CA ILE A 625 -5.13 -32.56 -13.38
C ILE A 625 -5.69 -32.19 -12.00
N LYS A 626 -5.05 -31.26 -11.28
CA LYS A 626 -5.39 -30.97 -9.89
C LYS A 626 -6.58 -30.03 -9.76
N ASN A 627 -6.42 -28.79 -10.22
CA ASN A 627 -7.51 -27.81 -10.27
C ASN A 627 -8.39 -28.10 -11.50
N GLY A 628 -9.72 -28.06 -11.32
CA GLY A 628 -10.67 -28.25 -12.42
C GLY A 628 -11.19 -26.94 -13.02
N ASP A 629 -11.06 -25.85 -12.28
CA ASP A 629 -11.48 -24.48 -12.61
C ASP A 629 -10.30 -23.57 -13.01
N LEU A 630 -9.08 -24.12 -13.08
CA LEU A 630 -7.87 -23.39 -13.47
C LEU A 630 -7.14 -24.15 -14.58
N SER A 631 -7.13 -23.58 -15.80
CA SER A 631 -6.55 -24.21 -16.99
C SER A 631 -5.95 -23.15 -17.95
N PRO A 632 -5.12 -23.56 -18.94
CA PRO A 632 -4.50 -22.63 -19.89
C PRO A 632 -5.49 -21.77 -20.69
N ALA A 633 -6.76 -22.19 -20.79
CA ALA A 633 -7.81 -21.38 -21.40
C ALA A 633 -8.07 -20.04 -20.67
N LEU A 634 -7.66 -19.91 -19.40
CA LEU A 634 -7.82 -18.69 -18.60
C LEU A 634 -6.72 -17.65 -18.83
N VAL A 635 -5.76 -17.89 -19.74
CA VAL A 635 -4.87 -16.82 -20.21
C VAL A 635 -5.69 -15.72 -20.91
N SER A 636 -6.57 -16.13 -21.82
CA SER A 636 -7.49 -15.24 -22.56
C SER A 636 -8.86 -15.92 -22.73
N PRO A 637 -9.67 -16.00 -21.64
CA PRO A 637 -10.96 -16.69 -21.66
C PRO A 637 -12.06 -15.81 -22.27
N SER A 638 -13.13 -16.42 -22.76
CA SER A 638 -14.38 -15.69 -23.03
C SER A 638 -15.18 -15.46 -21.74
N ALA A 639 -16.19 -14.59 -21.81
CA ALA A 639 -17.09 -14.29 -20.70
C ALA A 639 -17.86 -15.52 -20.17
N GLU A 640 -18.07 -16.52 -21.03
CA GLU A 640 -18.77 -17.78 -20.75
C GLU A 640 -17.87 -18.80 -20.04
N THR A 641 -16.55 -18.74 -20.27
CA THR A 641 -15.56 -19.53 -19.55
C THR A 641 -15.35 -18.96 -18.15
N ASP A 642 -15.02 -17.67 -18.04
CA ASP A 642 -15.01 -16.96 -16.75
C ASP A 642 -15.35 -15.48 -16.96
N TYR A 643 -16.37 -14.99 -16.25
CA TYR A 643 -16.87 -13.63 -16.42
C TYR A 643 -15.87 -12.56 -15.92
N HIS A 644 -15.14 -12.82 -14.83
CA HIS A 644 -14.19 -11.85 -14.27
C HIS A 644 -12.95 -11.71 -15.15
N MET A 645 -12.39 -12.83 -15.61
CA MET A 645 -11.19 -12.84 -16.43
C MET A 645 -11.49 -12.58 -17.92
N GLY A 646 -12.67 -12.97 -18.42
CA GLY A 646 -13.02 -12.90 -19.85
C GLY A 646 -13.93 -11.74 -20.26
N LYS A 647 -14.74 -11.19 -19.35
CA LYS A 647 -15.55 -9.96 -19.62
C LYS A 647 -14.97 -8.70 -18.98
N VAL A 648 -14.39 -8.83 -17.78
CA VAL A 648 -13.88 -7.70 -17.00
C VAL A 648 -12.35 -7.54 -17.10
N ASP A 649 -11.67 -8.50 -17.74
CA ASP A 649 -10.20 -8.59 -17.87
C ASP A 649 -9.47 -8.42 -16.52
N MET A 650 -9.97 -9.09 -15.48
CA MET A 650 -9.26 -9.19 -14.20
C MET A 650 -8.01 -10.06 -14.35
N ARG A 651 -6.90 -9.60 -13.80
CA ARG A 651 -5.71 -10.41 -13.51
C ARG A 651 -5.90 -11.11 -12.17
N CYS A 652 -5.13 -12.16 -11.91
CA CYS A 652 -5.24 -12.94 -10.66
C CYS A 652 -5.16 -12.05 -9.41
N GLN A 653 -4.17 -11.14 -9.38
CA GLN A 653 -3.91 -10.20 -8.28
C GLN A 653 -4.97 -9.11 -8.09
N ASP A 654 -5.92 -8.94 -9.01
CA ASP A 654 -7.04 -8.01 -8.83
C ASP A 654 -8.10 -8.57 -7.85
N CYS A 655 -8.11 -9.88 -7.61
CA CYS A 655 -8.83 -10.55 -6.52
C CYS A 655 -7.85 -11.02 -5.43
N HIS A 656 -6.75 -11.66 -5.83
CA HIS A 656 -5.64 -12.10 -4.97
C HIS A 656 -4.71 -10.93 -4.61
N ALA A 657 -5.27 -9.92 -3.95
CA ALA A 657 -4.59 -8.68 -3.61
C ALA A 657 -3.21 -8.95 -2.99
N THR A 658 -2.17 -8.37 -3.60
CA THR A 658 -0.78 -8.62 -3.22
C THR A 658 -0.19 -7.43 -2.47
N ARG A 659 0.30 -7.65 -1.25
CA ARG A 659 1.00 -6.65 -0.42
C ARG A 659 2.33 -7.22 0.02
N GLN A 660 3.44 -6.52 -0.26
CA GLN A 660 4.79 -7.00 0.10
C GLN A 660 5.06 -8.45 -0.39
N HIS A 661 4.61 -8.77 -1.60
CA HIS A 661 4.64 -10.13 -2.20
C HIS A 661 3.88 -11.23 -1.45
N GLN A 662 3.24 -10.94 -0.31
CA GLN A 662 2.18 -11.79 0.23
C GLN A 662 0.95 -11.67 -0.67
N ILE A 663 0.59 -12.78 -1.32
CA ILE A 663 -0.54 -12.88 -2.24
C ILE A 663 -1.74 -13.43 -1.45
N ALA A 664 -2.82 -12.66 -1.33
CA ALA A 664 -4.03 -13.11 -0.65
C ALA A 664 -4.56 -14.41 -1.26
N GLY A 665 -4.95 -15.38 -0.43
CA GLY A 665 -5.48 -16.67 -0.83
C GLY A 665 -5.40 -17.71 0.30
N LEU A 666 -6.21 -18.76 0.16
CA LEU A 666 -6.15 -20.00 0.93
C LEU A 666 -6.24 -21.16 -0.06
N SER A 667 -5.32 -22.11 0.01
CA SER A 667 -5.40 -23.32 -0.81
C SER A 667 -5.84 -24.55 0.00
N PHE A 668 -6.69 -25.38 -0.59
CA PHE A 668 -7.03 -26.70 -0.05
C PHE A 668 -5.90 -27.72 -0.23
N ASN A 669 -5.00 -27.44 -1.16
CA ASN A 669 -3.90 -28.28 -1.58
C ASN A 669 -2.57 -27.81 -0.95
N ALA A 670 -2.45 -26.53 -0.60
CA ALA A 670 -1.36 -25.95 0.18
C ALA A 670 -1.98 -25.16 1.36
N PRO A 671 -2.03 -25.71 2.58
CA PRO A 671 -2.92 -25.24 3.66
C PRO A 671 -2.63 -23.85 4.26
N VAL A 672 -1.62 -23.14 3.75
CA VAL A 672 -1.20 -21.84 4.28
C VAL A 672 -2.22 -20.75 3.94
N LEU A 673 -2.56 -19.91 4.93
CA LEU A 673 -3.35 -18.71 4.76
C LEU A 673 -2.44 -17.47 4.85
N GLU A 674 -2.41 -16.68 3.78
CA GLU A 674 -1.85 -15.31 3.80
C GLU A 674 -2.98 -14.32 4.14
N GLU A 675 -4.06 -14.30 3.34
CA GLU A 675 -5.27 -13.52 3.57
C GLU A 675 -6.48 -14.17 2.87
N ARG A 676 -7.71 -13.97 3.36
CA ARG A 676 -8.93 -14.49 2.71
C ARG A 676 -9.40 -13.59 1.56
N THR A 677 -9.60 -14.19 0.38
CA THR A 677 -10.33 -13.64 -0.78
C THR A 677 -11.81 -14.08 -0.76
N GLY A 678 -12.65 -13.50 -1.64
CA GLY A 678 -14.07 -13.84 -1.77
C GLY A 678 -14.87 -12.78 -2.53
N CYS A 679 -16.17 -13.01 -2.76
CA CYS A 679 -17.00 -12.13 -3.59
C CYS A 679 -17.42 -10.81 -2.90
N SER A 680 -17.66 -10.84 -1.59
CA SER A 680 -18.29 -9.73 -0.85
C SER A 680 -17.54 -8.38 -0.88
N PRO A 681 -16.18 -8.31 -0.95
CA PRO A 681 -15.46 -7.05 -1.14
C PRO A 681 -15.84 -6.29 -2.41
N CYS A 682 -16.22 -7.00 -3.49
CA CYS A 682 -16.58 -6.40 -4.78
C CYS A 682 -18.09 -6.27 -5.00
N HIS A 683 -18.90 -7.15 -4.39
CA HIS A 683 -20.35 -7.26 -4.62
C HIS A 683 -21.25 -6.91 -3.41
N GLY A 684 -20.66 -6.68 -2.23
CA GLY A 684 -21.40 -6.48 -0.99
C GLY A 684 -22.04 -7.76 -0.44
N VAL A 685 -22.96 -7.59 0.52
CA VAL A 685 -23.72 -8.69 1.18
C VAL A 685 -25.14 -8.89 0.63
N GLN A 686 -25.56 -8.05 -0.32
CA GLN A 686 -26.86 -8.12 -1.01
C GLN A 686 -26.64 -7.90 -2.52
N PRO A 687 -26.07 -8.90 -3.23
CA PRO A 687 -25.51 -8.72 -4.56
C PRO A 687 -26.53 -8.78 -5.71
N HIS A 688 -27.81 -9.11 -5.47
CA HIS A 688 -28.77 -9.35 -6.56
C HIS A 688 -29.40 -8.05 -7.09
N GLY A 689 -30.07 -7.25 -6.24
CA GLY A 689 -30.56 -5.89 -6.57
C GLY A 689 -31.50 -5.84 -7.78
N ILE A 690 -32.29 -6.89 -7.96
CA ILE A 690 -33.34 -6.97 -8.99
C ILE A 690 -34.62 -6.33 -8.40
N THR A 691 -35.42 -5.64 -9.22
CA THR A 691 -36.67 -5.05 -8.76
C THR A 691 -37.67 -6.12 -8.28
N GLY A 692 -38.37 -5.83 -7.18
CA GLY A 692 -39.44 -6.69 -6.64
C GLY A 692 -38.96 -7.82 -5.72
N ASN A 693 -39.89 -8.74 -5.40
CA ASN A 693 -39.73 -9.73 -4.33
C ASN A 693 -38.62 -10.78 -4.56
N VAL A 694 -38.13 -10.95 -5.80
CA VAL A 694 -37.14 -11.99 -6.14
C VAL A 694 -35.76 -11.67 -5.54
N SER A 695 -35.30 -10.40 -5.59
CA SER A 695 -33.98 -10.06 -5.03
C SER A 695 -33.87 -10.40 -3.56
N ARG A 696 -34.87 -10.02 -2.75
CA ARG A 696 -34.89 -10.32 -1.32
C ARG A 696 -34.85 -11.83 -1.02
N HIS A 697 -35.35 -12.68 -1.91
CA HIS A 697 -35.20 -14.14 -1.76
C HIS A 697 -33.78 -14.59 -2.07
N LEU A 698 -33.18 -14.12 -3.17
CA LEU A 698 -31.80 -14.45 -3.55
C LEU A 698 -30.77 -13.92 -2.53
N ASP A 699 -30.93 -12.68 -2.07
CA ASP A 699 -30.08 -12.06 -1.04
C ASP A 699 -30.21 -12.78 0.32
N ASN A 700 -31.34 -13.45 0.60
CA ASN A 700 -31.46 -14.34 1.76
C ASN A 700 -30.75 -15.69 1.57
N HIS A 701 -30.57 -16.19 0.34
CA HIS A 701 -29.83 -17.43 0.09
C HIS A 701 -28.35 -17.29 0.41
N VAL A 702 -27.75 -16.10 0.25
CA VAL A 702 -26.33 -15.80 0.57
C VAL A 702 -25.97 -16.11 2.04
N LYS A 703 -26.97 -16.21 2.95
CA LYS A 703 -26.79 -16.61 4.35
C LYS A 703 -26.57 -18.13 4.55
N THR A 704 -26.84 -18.93 3.52
CA THR A 704 -26.85 -20.41 3.55
C THR A 704 -26.04 -21.02 2.40
N VAL A 705 -25.96 -20.35 1.26
CA VAL A 705 -25.38 -20.83 0.01
C VAL A 705 -24.28 -19.87 -0.41
N ALA A 706 -23.08 -20.39 -0.70
CA ALA A 706 -21.97 -19.61 -1.20
C ALA A 706 -22.28 -19.03 -2.60
N CYS A 707 -21.71 -17.88 -2.94
CA CYS A 707 -21.91 -17.26 -4.25
C CYS A 707 -21.47 -18.21 -5.37
N GLU A 708 -20.33 -18.87 -5.16
CA GLU A 708 -19.73 -19.87 -6.03
C GLU A 708 -20.70 -21.01 -6.38
N THR A 709 -21.53 -21.46 -5.42
CA THR A 709 -22.49 -22.56 -5.65
C THR A 709 -23.52 -22.23 -6.72
N CYS A 710 -24.02 -20.99 -6.76
CA CYS A 710 -24.98 -20.52 -7.76
C CYS A 710 -24.32 -20.02 -9.04
N HIS A 711 -23.13 -19.42 -8.94
CA HIS A 711 -22.45 -18.75 -10.05
C HIS A 711 -21.42 -19.64 -10.78
N ILE A 712 -21.05 -20.80 -10.23
CA ILE A 712 -20.22 -21.81 -10.89
C ILE A 712 -21.01 -23.13 -10.99
N PRO A 713 -22.06 -23.18 -11.83
CA PRO A 713 -22.94 -24.35 -11.97
C PRO A 713 -22.21 -25.59 -12.54
N GLN A 714 -21.17 -25.38 -13.33
CA GLN A 714 -20.28 -26.40 -13.89
C GLN A 714 -18.86 -25.81 -13.99
N PHE A 715 -17.86 -26.65 -13.76
CA PHE A 715 -16.43 -26.37 -13.94
C PHE A 715 -15.81 -27.30 -14.99
N ALA A 716 -14.53 -27.12 -15.31
CA ALA A 716 -13.86 -27.79 -16.42
C ALA A 716 -14.60 -27.51 -17.76
N ARG A 717 -14.96 -26.25 -17.99
CA ARG A 717 -15.72 -25.80 -19.17
C ARG A 717 -14.87 -25.89 -20.43
N ALA A 718 -13.74 -25.19 -20.42
CA ALA A 718 -12.84 -25.06 -21.55
C ALA A 718 -11.81 -26.19 -21.64
N TYR A 719 -11.56 -26.91 -20.53
CA TYR A 719 -10.54 -27.95 -20.47
C TYR A 719 -10.99 -29.13 -19.59
N PRO A 720 -10.96 -30.39 -20.08
CA PRO A 720 -11.33 -31.56 -19.27
C PRO A 720 -10.43 -31.75 -18.05
N THR A 721 -11.02 -32.21 -16.95
CA THR A 721 -10.33 -32.39 -15.67
C THR A 721 -10.30 -33.84 -15.22
N GLN A 722 -9.22 -34.24 -14.55
CA GLN A 722 -9.07 -35.58 -13.98
C GLN A 722 -9.95 -35.74 -12.74
N LEU A 723 -10.72 -36.82 -12.68
CA LEU A 723 -11.66 -37.14 -11.59
C LEU A 723 -11.19 -38.32 -10.73
N SER A 724 -10.38 -39.22 -11.29
CA SER A 724 -9.71 -40.25 -10.49
C SER A 724 -8.41 -40.79 -11.07
N VAL A 725 -7.58 -41.39 -10.20
CA VAL A 725 -6.37 -42.17 -10.57
C VAL A 725 -6.25 -43.45 -9.73
N ASP A 726 -6.14 -44.62 -10.35
CA ASP A 726 -5.78 -45.88 -9.69
C ASP A 726 -4.30 -46.22 -9.92
N PHE A 727 -3.47 -45.87 -8.94
CA PHE A 727 -2.03 -46.13 -8.94
C PHE A 727 -1.70 -47.62 -8.87
N SER A 728 -2.60 -48.48 -8.39
CA SER A 728 -2.38 -49.94 -8.38
C SER A 728 -2.25 -50.53 -9.79
N LYS A 729 -2.63 -49.77 -10.83
CA LYS A 729 -2.49 -50.16 -12.24
C LYS A 729 -1.22 -49.65 -12.91
N ALA A 730 -0.41 -48.81 -12.25
CA ALA A 730 0.80 -48.26 -12.84
C ALA A 730 1.80 -49.37 -13.24
N GLY A 731 2.59 -49.13 -14.29
CA GLY A 731 3.57 -50.07 -14.83
C GLY A 731 3.03 -51.17 -15.74
N GLN A 732 1.71 -51.35 -15.85
CA GLN A 732 1.11 -52.30 -16.79
C GLN A 732 1.33 -51.88 -18.25
N ASP A 733 1.67 -52.82 -19.12
CA ASP A 733 1.66 -52.62 -20.56
C ASP A 733 0.25 -52.89 -21.11
N ARG A 734 -0.40 -51.84 -21.61
CA ARG A 734 -1.74 -51.90 -22.21
C ARG A 734 -1.63 -51.59 -23.71
N PRO A 735 -2.03 -52.51 -24.61
CA PRO A 735 -1.88 -52.32 -26.06
C PRO A 735 -2.85 -51.27 -26.64
N GLU A 736 -3.97 -51.03 -25.96
CA GLU A 736 -4.96 -50.02 -26.33
C GLU A 736 -5.28 -49.16 -25.11
N ILE A 737 -5.36 -47.84 -25.31
CA ILE A 737 -5.67 -46.85 -24.26
C ILE A 737 -6.84 -46.01 -24.77
N PRO A 738 -8.07 -46.21 -24.26
CA PRO A 738 -9.21 -45.45 -24.72
C PRO A 738 -9.09 -43.97 -24.29
N LEU A 739 -9.64 -43.09 -25.13
CA LEU A 739 -9.72 -41.66 -24.85
C LEU A 739 -11.10 -41.29 -24.31
N THR A 740 -11.14 -40.56 -23.20
CA THR A 740 -12.35 -39.96 -22.64
C THR A 740 -12.16 -38.43 -22.63
N HIS A 741 -13.08 -37.68 -23.25
CA HIS A 741 -12.91 -36.23 -23.48
C HIS A 741 -11.56 -35.84 -24.12
N GLY A 742 -11.00 -36.68 -25.01
CA GLY A 742 -9.70 -36.45 -25.63
C GLY A 742 -8.49 -36.67 -24.72
N LYS A 743 -8.69 -37.29 -23.55
CA LYS A 743 -7.65 -37.61 -22.56
C LYS A 743 -7.51 -39.13 -22.38
N PRO A 744 -6.29 -39.67 -22.21
CA PRO A 744 -6.10 -41.10 -22.03
C PRO A 744 -6.67 -41.58 -20.69
N ALA A 745 -7.40 -42.68 -20.72
CA ALA A 745 -7.88 -43.37 -19.51
C ALA A 745 -6.78 -44.18 -18.80
N TYR A 746 -5.53 -44.15 -19.29
CA TYR A 746 -4.39 -44.83 -18.69
C TYR A 746 -3.08 -44.10 -19.04
N ASP A 747 -2.19 -43.93 -18.06
CA ASP A 747 -0.80 -43.53 -18.27
C ASP A 747 0.09 -44.52 -17.51
N LYS A 748 1.05 -45.16 -18.17
CA LYS A 748 1.91 -46.19 -17.55
C LYS A 748 2.58 -45.69 -16.25
N ARG A 749 2.87 -44.39 -16.15
CA ARG A 749 3.53 -43.74 -14.99
C ARG A 749 2.63 -43.59 -13.76
N TYR A 750 1.31 -43.51 -13.95
CA TYR A 750 0.35 -43.13 -12.91
C TYR A 750 -0.77 -44.16 -12.71
N GLY A 751 -1.01 -45.02 -13.69
CA GLY A 751 -2.10 -46.00 -13.69
C GLY A 751 -3.34 -45.53 -14.46
N GLU A 752 -4.50 -46.07 -14.06
CA GLU A 752 -5.79 -45.89 -14.74
C GLU A 752 -6.48 -44.60 -14.28
N GLN A 753 -7.13 -43.88 -15.19
CA GLN A 753 -7.60 -42.51 -14.96
C GLN A 753 -9.01 -42.30 -15.50
N THR A 754 -9.78 -41.44 -14.83
CA THR A 754 -11.06 -40.95 -15.36
C THR A 754 -11.04 -39.43 -15.51
N TRP A 755 -11.76 -38.94 -16.52
CA TRP A 755 -11.79 -37.55 -16.93
C TRP A 755 -13.23 -37.07 -17.11
N GLY A 756 -13.49 -35.81 -16.82
CA GLY A 756 -14.80 -35.18 -17.03
C GLY A 756 -14.67 -33.77 -17.61
N GLN A 757 -15.74 -33.28 -18.25
CA GLN A 757 -15.84 -31.93 -18.79
C GLN A 757 -17.24 -31.36 -18.48
N ASN A 758 -17.34 -30.06 -18.22
CA ASN A 758 -18.57 -29.43 -17.69
C ASN A 758 -19.09 -30.16 -16.44
N VAL A 759 -18.19 -30.47 -15.51
CA VAL A 759 -18.46 -31.27 -14.33
C VAL A 759 -19.33 -30.47 -13.35
N VAL A 760 -20.39 -31.08 -12.84
CA VAL A 760 -21.22 -30.50 -11.76
C VAL A 760 -20.45 -30.63 -10.44
N PRO A 761 -20.24 -29.56 -9.67
CA PRO A 761 -19.61 -29.65 -8.35
C PRO A 761 -20.40 -30.53 -7.38
N GLN A 762 -19.69 -31.19 -6.45
CA GLN A 762 -20.32 -31.73 -5.27
C GLN A 762 -20.54 -30.60 -4.26
N TYR A 763 -21.74 -30.52 -3.70
CA TYR A 763 -22.12 -29.44 -2.78
C TYR A 763 -22.06 -29.94 -1.33
N LEU A 764 -21.29 -29.26 -0.49
CA LEU A 764 -21.08 -29.61 0.92
C LEU A 764 -21.18 -28.37 1.82
N TRP A 765 -21.55 -28.57 3.08
CA TRP A 765 -21.40 -27.54 4.10
C TRP A 765 -19.92 -27.29 4.40
N PHE A 766 -19.53 -26.03 4.42
CA PHE A 766 -18.17 -25.60 4.72
C PHE A 766 -18.18 -24.29 5.52
N ASP A 767 -17.52 -24.26 6.67
CA ASP A 767 -17.48 -23.12 7.60
C ASP A 767 -16.18 -22.32 7.57
N GLY A 768 -15.29 -22.66 6.64
CA GLY A 768 -13.93 -22.17 6.54
C GLY A 768 -12.88 -23.20 6.98
N THR A 769 -13.23 -24.10 7.90
CA THR A 769 -12.29 -25.06 8.49
C THR A 769 -12.36 -26.45 7.85
N ARG A 770 -11.28 -27.22 7.99
CA ARG A 770 -11.17 -28.60 7.49
C ARG A 770 -10.33 -29.48 8.40
N GLN A 771 -10.49 -30.79 8.28
CA GLN A 771 -9.45 -31.73 8.65
C GLN A 771 -8.40 -31.80 7.52
N THR A 772 -7.19 -32.27 7.81
CA THR A 772 -6.15 -32.50 6.80
C THR A 772 -5.25 -33.64 7.27
N TYR A 773 -5.07 -34.65 6.43
CA TYR A 773 -4.15 -35.76 6.67
C TYR A 773 -2.70 -35.25 6.58
N LEU A 774 -1.93 -35.49 7.64
CA LEU A 774 -0.51 -35.20 7.72
C LEU A 774 0.29 -36.50 7.61
N LEU A 775 1.52 -36.41 7.10
CA LEU A 775 2.42 -37.54 6.99
C LEU A 775 2.65 -38.20 8.37
N GLY A 776 2.19 -39.45 8.52
CA GLY A 776 2.29 -40.23 9.75
C GLY A 776 0.95 -40.51 10.44
N ASP A 777 -0.13 -39.82 10.04
CA ASP A 777 -1.48 -40.08 10.54
C ASP A 777 -1.95 -41.50 10.21
N LYS A 778 -2.69 -42.12 11.15
CA LYS A 778 -3.19 -43.48 10.99
C LYS A 778 -4.45 -43.52 10.13
N ILE A 779 -4.54 -44.49 9.23
CA ILE A 779 -5.70 -44.74 8.39
C ILE A 779 -6.41 -46.05 8.75
N ASP A 780 -7.69 -46.13 8.39
CA ASP A 780 -8.49 -47.37 8.37
C ASP A 780 -8.60 -47.85 6.92
N PRO A 781 -7.82 -48.88 6.49
CA PRO A 781 -7.82 -49.32 5.10
C PRO A 781 -9.13 -50.02 4.67
N SER A 782 -10.08 -50.25 5.58
CA SER A 782 -11.44 -50.72 5.23
C SER A 782 -12.36 -49.60 4.74
N LYS A 783 -11.92 -48.34 4.81
CA LYS A 783 -12.70 -47.15 4.46
C LYS A 783 -11.92 -46.24 3.51
N THR A 784 -12.63 -45.42 2.73
CA THR A 784 -12.03 -44.34 1.96
C THR A 784 -11.43 -43.31 2.92
N THR A 785 -10.13 -43.01 2.78
CA THR A 785 -9.46 -41.99 3.58
C THR A 785 -9.64 -40.61 2.93
N VAL A 786 -10.33 -39.69 3.60
CA VAL A 786 -10.50 -38.33 3.10
C VAL A 786 -9.31 -37.47 3.54
N LEU A 787 -8.54 -36.96 2.58
CA LEU A 787 -7.27 -36.27 2.85
C LEU A 787 -7.44 -34.85 3.39
N ASN A 788 -8.54 -34.17 3.10
CA ASN A 788 -8.74 -32.77 3.47
C ASN A 788 -10.22 -32.40 3.71
N ALA A 789 -10.93 -33.21 4.50
CA ALA A 789 -12.38 -33.14 4.69
C ALA A 789 -12.88 -31.73 5.10
N PRO A 790 -13.73 -31.06 4.29
CA PRO A 790 -14.39 -29.82 4.69
C PRO A 790 -15.24 -30.03 5.94
N LEU A 791 -15.22 -29.07 6.87
CA LEU A 791 -16.04 -29.09 8.09
C LEU A 791 -17.17 -28.06 8.01
N GLY A 792 -18.34 -28.44 8.53
CA GLY A 792 -19.53 -27.61 8.57
C GLY A 792 -20.80 -28.46 8.52
N ASP A 793 -21.92 -27.89 8.99
CA ASP A 793 -23.24 -28.52 8.94
C ASP A 793 -24.35 -27.46 8.92
N LYS A 794 -25.60 -27.90 8.77
CA LYS A 794 -26.78 -27.01 8.71
C LYS A 794 -27.02 -26.19 9.98
N HIS A 795 -26.52 -26.60 11.13
CA HIS A 795 -26.68 -25.94 12.43
C HIS A 795 -25.55 -24.93 12.73
N ASN A 796 -24.32 -25.17 12.25
CA ASN A 796 -23.18 -24.26 12.39
C ASN A 796 -23.37 -22.96 11.60
N SER A 797 -23.79 -21.87 12.25
CA SER A 797 -24.20 -20.60 11.61
C SER A 797 -23.15 -19.92 10.71
N ARG A 798 -21.87 -20.33 10.76
CA ARG A 798 -20.81 -19.88 9.85
C ARG A 798 -20.72 -20.68 8.56
N ALA A 799 -21.24 -21.92 8.56
CA ALA A 799 -21.18 -22.82 7.41
C ALA A 799 -22.11 -22.36 6.29
N LEU A 800 -21.62 -22.40 5.06
CA LEU A 800 -22.39 -22.23 3.82
C LEU A 800 -22.26 -23.48 2.95
N ILE A 801 -23.21 -23.70 2.05
CA ILE A 801 -23.10 -24.73 1.01
C ILE A 801 -22.16 -24.24 -0.08
N TYR A 802 -21.00 -24.88 -0.23
CA TYR A 802 -19.93 -24.57 -1.18
C TYR A 802 -19.81 -25.64 -2.29
N PRO A 803 -19.33 -25.28 -3.50
CA PRO A 803 -19.04 -26.23 -4.56
C PRO A 803 -17.61 -26.79 -4.47
N PHE A 804 -17.46 -28.10 -4.61
CA PHE A 804 -16.17 -28.80 -4.61
C PHE A 804 -16.00 -29.69 -5.84
N LYS A 805 -14.80 -29.69 -6.41
CA LYS A 805 -14.26 -30.83 -7.15
C LYS A 805 -13.88 -31.90 -6.13
N VAL A 806 -14.24 -33.15 -6.39
CA VAL A 806 -13.77 -34.31 -5.63
C VAL A 806 -12.92 -35.17 -6.54
N HIS A 807 -11.69 -35.44 -6.10
CA HIS A 807 -10.77 -36.35 -6.75
C HIS A 807 -10.61 -37.63 -5.94
N ARG A 808 -10.72 -38.78 -6.62
CA ARG A 808 -10.63 -40.11 -6.01
C ARG A 808 -9.34 -40.79 -6.44
N ALA A 809 -8.63 -41.44 -5.53
CA ALA A 809 -7.52 -42.27 -5.93
C ALA A 809 -7.52 -43.62 -5.23
N VAL A 810 -6.73 -44.54 -5.79
CA VAL A 810 -6.29 -45.76 -5.12
C VAL A 810 -4.77 -45.66 -5.02
N GLN A 811 -4.26 -45.28 -3.85
CA GLN A 811 -2.86 -44.89 -3.65
C GLN A 811 -2.17 -45.79 -2.60
N PRO A 812 -0.83 -45.89 -2.61
CA PRO A 812 -0.12 -46.80 -1.71
C PRO A 812 -0.17 -46.38 -0.24
N TYR A 813 -0.14 -47.39 0.64
CA TYR A 813 -0.03 -47.23 2.09
C TYR A 813 0.81 -48.37 2.69
N ASP A 814 1.42 -48.11 3.85
CA ASP A 814 2.18 -49.07 4.63
C ASP A 814 1.22 -49.98 5.42
N THR A 815 1.23 -51.29 5.15
CA THR A 815 0.23 -52.22 5.70
C THR A 815 0.41 -52.49 7.19
N GLU A 816 1.64 -52.39 7.71
CA GLU A 816 1.92 -52.62 9.12
C GLU A 816 1.73 -51.34 9.93
N LYS A 817 2.24 -50.21 9.42
CA LYS A 817 2.13 -48.92 10.09
C LYS A 817 0.74 -48.30 9.91
N LYS A 818 -0.04 -48.72 8.91
CA LYS A 818 -1.35 -48.15 8.54
C LYS A 818 -1.27 -46.63 8.35
N ILE A 819 -0.35 -46.19 7.51
CA ILE A 819 -0.15 -44.79 7.11
C ILE A 819 -0.01 -44.72 5.58
N LEU A 820 -0.46 -43.64 4.95
CA LEU A 820 -0.15 -43.37 3.54
C LEU A 820 1.36 -43.14 3.37
N THR A 821 1.92 -43.62 2.26
CA THR A 821 3.35 -43.54 1.98
C THR A 821 3.70 -42.40 1.04
N ALA A 822 4.86 -41.77 1.28
CA ALA A 822 5.52 -40.95 0.26
C ALA A 822 6.19 -41.85 -0.79
N VAL A 823 6.21 -41.39 -2.04
CA VAL A 823 6.65 -42.18 -3.20
C VAL A 823 7.65 -41.37 -4.02
N GLN A 824 8.78 -41.98 -4.40
CA GLN A 824 9.73 -41.41 -5.35
C GLN A 824 9.33 -41.84 -6.77
N PHE A 825 8.94 -40.87 -7.58
CA PHE A 825 8.48 -41.09 -8.95
C PHE A 825 9.61 -41.01 -9.98
N GLU A 826 10.32 -39.88 -10.02
CA GLU A 826 11.17 -39.50 -11.16
C GLU A 826 12.47 -40.31 -11.32
N ASP A 827 13.05 -40.82 -10.23
CA ASP A 827 14.25 -41.67 -10.24
C ASP A 827 13.98 -43.13 -9.88
N SER A 828 12.74 -43.49 -9.55
CA SER A 828 12.35 -44.86 -9.24
C SER A 828 11.10 -45.30 -10.00
N LEU A 829 9.88 -44.95 -9.56
CA LEU A 829 8.67 -45.58 -10.09
C LEU A 829 8.54 -45.46 -11.62
N TRP A 830 8.82 -44.28 -12.22
CA TRP A 830 8.68 -44.09 -13.67
C TRP A 830 9.78 -44.74 -14.51
N LYS A 831 10.85 -45.24 -13.88
CA LYS A 831 11.96 -45.96 -14.52
C LYS A 831 11.83 -47.47 -14.33
N ASP A 832 11.72 -47.88 -13.07
CA ASP A 832 11.78 -49.29 -12.66
C ASP A 832 10.40 -49.96 -12.56
N TYR A 833 9.34 -49.17 -12.35
CA TYR A 833 7.99 -49.63 -11.99
C TYR A 833 7.93 -50.52 -10.73
N ASP A 834 8.95 -50.43 -9.86
CA ASP A 834 9.03 -51.09 -8.56
C ASP A 834 8.47 -50.18 -7.45
N TRP A 835 7.27 -50.52 -6.98
CA TRP A 835 6.59 -49.82 -5.88
C TRP A 835 7.32 -49.92 -4.54
N ALA A 836 7.97 -51.04 -4.23
CA ALA A 836 8.66 -51.21 -2.94
C ALA A 836 9.89 -50.29 -2.87
N LYS A 837 10.69 -50.27 -3.94
CA LYS A 837 11.83 -49.36 -4.10
C LYS A 837 11.40 -47.89 -4.09
N ALA A 838 10.34 -47.54 -4.83
CA ALA A 838 9.82 -46.19 -4.90
C ALA A 838 9.28 -45.67 -3.55
N ILE A 839 8.61 -46.53 -2.77
CA ILE A 839 8.11 -46.21 -1.43
C ILE A 839 9.26 -46.06 -0.44
N ASP A 840 10.26 -46.94 -0.46
CA ASP A 840 11.38 -46.83 0.48
C ASP A 840 12.20 -45.54 0.26
N LEU A 841 12.53 -45.23 -0.99
CA LEU A 841 13.19 -43.98 -1.37
C LEU A 841 12.32 -42.76 -1.04
N GLY A 842 11.01 -42.82 -1.30
CA GLY A 842 10.07 -41.73 -1.03
C GLY A 842 9.92 -41.43 0.45
N MET A 843 9.73 -42.46 1.27
CA MET A 843 9.65 -42.35 2.74
C MET A 843 10.96 -41.81 3.32
N LYS A 844 12.12 -42.32 2.86
CA LYS A 844 13.44 -41.85 3.27
C LYS A 844 13.67 -40.37 2.92
N ALA A 845 13.20 -39.91 1.75
CA ALA A 845 13.32 -38.52 1.32
C ALA A 845 12.54 -37.55 2.24
N VAL A 846 11.44 -37.99 2.83
CA VAL A 846 10.64 -37.20 3.79
C VAL A 846 11.00 -37.47 5.27
N GLY A 847 12.13 -38.15 5.53
CA GLY A 847 12.60 -38.45 6.89
C GLY A 847 11.78 -39.52 7.64
N ALA A 848 10.91 -40.25 6.95
CA ALA A 848 10.11 -41.34 7.48
C ALA A 848 10.72 -42.71 7.15
N THR A 849 10.23 -43.76 7.82
CA THR A 849 10.65 -45.15 7.54
C THR A 849 9.49 -45.93 6.93
N SER A 850 9.78 -46.80 5.95
CA SER A 850 8.86 -47.84 5.49
C SER A 850 8.86 -49.05 6.46
N SER A 851 7.88 -49.95 6.36
CA SER A 851 7.95 -51.31 6.92
C SER A 851 8.48 -52.35 5.91
N GLY A 852 8.71 -51.93 4.67
CA GLY A 852 8.92 -52.82 3.52
C GLY A 852 7.64 -53.50 2.99
N LYS A 853 6.47 -53.36 3.65
CA LYS A 853 5.20 -53.93 3.19
C LYS A 853 4.19 -52.83 2.85
N TYR A 854 3.70 -52.86 1.61
CA TYR A 854 2.72 -51.91 1.11
C TYR A 854 1.48 -52.60 0.56
N GLY A 855 0.39 -51.83 0.49
CA GLY A 855 -0.84 -52.16 -0.23
C GLY A 855 -1.41 -50.88 -0.84
N PHE A 856 -2.62 -50.94 -1.39
CA PHE A 856 -3.32 -49.77 -1.91
C PHE A 856 -4.64 -49.53 -1.16
N VAL A 857 -5.02 -48.27 -1.01
CA VAL A 857 -6.23 -47.83 -0.29
C VAL A 857 -6.95 -46.73 -1.08
N ALA A 858 -8.28 -46.70 -1.00
CA ALA A 858 -9.08 -45.65 -1.59
C ALA A 858 -8.93 -44.33 -0.82
N THR A 859 -8.74 -43.22 -1.52
CA THR A 859 -8.66 -41.88 -0.94
C THR A 859 -9.55 -40.88 -1.69
N GLU A 860 -10.01 -39.87 -0.98
CA GLU A 860 -10.75 -38.73 -1.53
C GLU A 860 -10.10 -37.40 -1.13
N MET A 861 -10.06 -36.46 -2.08
CA MET A 861 -9.57 -35.11 -1.85
C MET A 861 -10.53 -34.08 -2.45
N TYR A 862 -10.82 -33.05 -1.68
CA TYR A 862 -11.74 -31.97 -1.99
C TYR A 862 -10.94 -30.73 -2.41
N THR A 863 -11.29 -30.13 -3.54
CA THR A 863 -10.79 -28.80 -3.96
C THR A 863 -12.00 -27.91 -4.20
N PRO A 864 -12.18 -26.81 -3.44
CA PRO A 864 -13.23 -25.83 -3.69
C PRO A 864 -13.11 -25.28 -5.11
N VAL A 865 -14.26 -24.98 -5.72
CA VAL A 865 -14.34 -24.36 -7.04
C VAL A 865 -14.62 -22.87 -6.85
N HIS A 866 -13.70 -22.01 -7.32
CA HIS A 866 -13.80 -20.54 -7.14
C HIS A 866 -13.72 -19.75 -8.45
N HIS A 867 -13.28 -20.37 -9.54
CA HIS A 867 -13.13 -19.76 -10.86
C HIS A 867 -14.09 -20.41 -11.87
N GLU A 868 -14.07 -19.97 -13.13
CA GLU A 868 -15.06 -20.29 -14.15
C GLU A 868 -16.47 -19.76 -13.79
N VAL A 869 -16.51 -18.55 -13.22
CA VAL A 869 -17.75 -17.85 -12.85
C VAL A 869 -18.56 -17.55 -14.10
N ALA A 870 -19.79 -18.06 -14.14
CA ALA A 870 -20.69 -17.91 -15.28
C ALA A 870 -21.24 -16.48 -15.40
N PRO A 871 -21.59 -16.03 -16.62
CA PRO A 871 -22.46 -14.88 -16.82
C PRO A 871 -23.76 -15.02 -16.00
N ALA A 872 -24.29 -13.91 -15.47
CA ALA A 872 -25.44 -13.95 -14.56
C ALA A 872 -26.72 -14.59 -15.14
N LYS A 873 -26.88 -14.65 -16.47
CA LYS A 873 -27.99 -15.38 -17.13
C LYS A 873 -27.82 -16.91 -17.15
N GLN A 874 -26.65 -17.40 -16.76
CA GLN A 874 -26.28 -18.81 -16.65
C GLN A 874 -26.05 -19.25 -15.20
N SER A 875 -26.33 -18.41 -14.18
CA SER A 875 -26.34 -18.89 -12.80
C SER A 875 -27.49 -19.87 -12.56
N LEU A 876 -27.42 -20.64 -11.48
CA LEU A 876 -28.49 -21.57 -11.12
C LEU A 876 -29.82 -20.83 -10.88
N GLY A 877 -30.86 -21.23 -11.61
CA GLY A 877 -32.23 -20.81 -11.36
C GLY A 877 -32.83 -21.57 -10.17
N CYS A 878 -33.93 -21.05 -9.61
CA CYS A 878 -34.61 -21.66 -8.48
C CYS A 878 -34.98 -23.14 -8.76
N ALA A 879 -35.46 -23.42 -9.98
CA ALA A 879 -35.83 -24.75 -10.42
C ALA A 879 -34.65 -25.72 -10.64
N ASP A 880 -33.39 -25.28 -10.68
CA ASP A 880 -32.25 -26.19 -10.82
C ASP A 880 -32.02 -26.99 -9.53
N CYS A 881 -32.14 -26.33 -8.37
CA CYS A 881 -32.02 -26.96 -7.05
C CYS A 881 -33.38 -27.43 -6.49
N HIS A 882 -34.45 -26.64 -6.61
CA HIS A 882 -35.77 -26.97 -6.08
C HIS A 882 -36.65 -27.72 -7.08
N VAL A 883 -37.67 -28.42 -6.58
CA VAL A 883 -38.69 -29.01 -7.45
C VAL A 883 -39.61 -27.88 -7.98
N PRO A 884 -39.85 -27.73 -9.29
CA PRO A 884 -40.60 -26.59 -9.85
C PRO A 884 -41.98 -26.38 -9.21
N GLN A 885 -42.69 -27.46 -8.90
CA GLN A 885 -44.00 -27.44 -8.24
C GLN A 885 -43.93 -26.85 -6.82
N ASN A 886 -42.78 -26.96 -6.15
CA ASN A 886 -42.59 -26.43 -4.80
C ASN A 886 -42.37 -24.90 -4.80
N ILE A 887 -41.86 -24.33 -5.89
CA ILE A 887 -41.54 -22.90 -6.00
C ILE A 887 -42.57 -22.09 -6.81
N ALA A 888 -43.57 -22.74 -7.40
CA ALA A 888 -44.62 -22.07 -8.15
C ALA A 888 -45.52 -21.20 -7.25
N CYS A 889 -45.77 -19.95 -7.65
CA CYS A 889 -46.60 -19.00 -6.89
C CYS A 889 -48.01 -19.53 -6.57
N ALA A 890 -48.56 -20.39 -7.45
CA ALA A 890 -49.86 -21.05 -7.26
C ALA A 890 -49.95 -21.91 -5.97
N ARG A 891 -48.82 -22.33 -5.39
CA ARG A 891 -48.77 -23.10 -4.13
C ARG A 891 -49.23 -22.25 -2.93
N CYS A 892 -48.85 -20.98 -2.90
CA CYS A 892 -49.20 -20.04 -1.82
C CYS A 892 -50.36 -19.11 -2.20
N HIS A 893 -50.56 -18.84 -3.50
CA HIS A 893 -51.61 -18.00 -4.04
C HIS A 893 -52.51 -18.80 -4.98
N LYS A 894 -53.57 -19.43 -4.44
CA LYS A 894 -54.49 -20.29 -5.21
C LYS A 894 -55.12 -19.60 -6.44
N THR A 895 -55.26 -18.27 -6.40
CA THR A 895 -55.74 -17.44 -7.51
C THR A 895 -54.74 -17.26 -8.66
N ALA A 896 -53.48 -17.65 -8.50
CA ALA A 896 -52.46 -17.64 -9.56
C ALA A 896 -52.42 -18.96 -10.38
N ALA A 897 -53.32 -19.90 -10.11
CA ALA A 897 -53.45 -21.12 -10.91
C ALA A 897 -53.88 -20.79 -12.36
N GLY A 898 -53.13 -21.28 -13.34
CA GLY A 898 -53.37 -21.02 -14.76
C GLY A 898 -52.72 -19.76 -15.33
N MET A 899 -52.06 -18.93 -14.50
CA MET A 899 -51.22 -17.82 -14.99
C MET A 899 -49.93 -18.35 -15.62
N ASN A 900 -49.37 -17.62 -16.60
CA ASN A 900 -48.06 -17.92 -17.18
C ASN A 900 -47.01 -18.00 -16.07
N GLN A 901 -46.30 -19.13 -15.99
CA GLN A 901 -45.27 -19.31 -14.97
C GLN A 901 -44.07 -18.39 -15.26
N PRO A 902 -43.58 -17.63 -14.28
CA PRO A 902 -42.44 -16.74 -14.44
C PRO A 902 -41.14 -17.53 -14.71
N ASP A 903 -40.17 -16.88 -15.37
CA ASP A 903 -38.93 -17.53 -15.85
C ASP A 903 -38.13 -18.27 -14.76
N HIS A 904 -38.26 -17.89 -13.48
CA HIS A 904 -37.59 -18.58 -12.37
C HIS A 904 -38.09 -20.02 -12.11
N ALA A 905 -39.21 -20.44 -12.71
CA ALA A 905 -39.69 -21.82 -12.70
C ALA A 905 -39.02 -22.71 -13.76
N ARG A 906 -38.27 -22.14 -14.72
CA ARG A 906 -37.46 -22.89 -15.70
C ARG A 906 -36.13 -23.30 -15.11
N ARG A 907 -35.69 -24.54 -15.41
CA ARG A 907 -34.32 -24.99 -15.18
C ARG A 907 -33.39 -24.31 -16.18
N VAL A 908 -32.29 -23.74 -15.71
CA VAL A 908 -31.19 -23.27 -16.59
C VAL A 908 -30.38 -24.48 -17.08
N TYR A 909 -30.29 -25.54 -16.27
CA TYR A 909 -29.57 -26.78 -16.57
C TYR A 909 -30.51 -28.01 -16.54
N PRO A 910 -31.44 -28.16 -17.51
CA PRO A 910 -32.46 -29.21 -17.50
C PRO A 910 -31.90 -30.65 -17.58
N GLY A 911 -30.68 -30.82 -18.09
CA GLY A 911 -29.97 -32.11 -18.09
C GLY A 911 -29.51 -32.57 -16.70
N VAL A 912 -29.42 -31.68 -15.71
CA VAL A 912 -28.98 -31.99 -14.35
C VAL A 912 -30.22 -32.15 -13.45
N ARG A 913 -30.49 -33.38 -13.04
CA ARG A 913 -31.55 -33.72 -12.07
C ARG A 913 -30.97 -33.78 -10.66
N ASN A 914 -31.77 -33.42 -9.66
CA ASN A 914 -31.42 -33.50 -8.23
C ASN A 914 -30.06 -32.86 -7.89
N ARG A 915 -29.82 -31.65 -8.41
CA ARG A 915 -28.53 -30.94 -8.27
C ARG A 915 -28.09 -30.78 -6.81
N PHE A 916 -29.03 -30.56 -5.90
CA PHE A 916 -28.81 -30.70 -4.46
C PHE A 916 -29.46 -31.99 -3.98
N ASP A 917 -28.67 -32.86 -3.37
CA ASP A 917 -29.20 -33.87 -2.45
C ASP A 917 -29.45 -33.21 -1.09
N PHE A 918 -30.67 -32.72 -0.90
CA PHE A 918 -31.09 -32.11 0.36
C PHE A 918 -30.93 -33.04 1.57
N LYS A 919 -30.99 -34.37 1.38
CA LYS A 919 -30.90 -35.34 2.47
C LYS A 919 -29.47 -35.47 3.01
N SER A 920 -28.46 -35.55 2.15
CA SER A 920 -27.05 -35.50 2.61
C SER A 920 -26.64 -34.13 3.14
N LEU A 921 -27.28 -33.05 2.70
CA LEU A 921 -27.18 -31.72 3.34
C LEU A 921 -27.95 -31.61 4.67
N GLY A 922 -28.61 -32.67 5.12
CA GLY A 922 -29.27 -32.79 6.42
C GLY A 922 -30.70 -32.25 6.49
N TYR A 923 -31.33 -31.90 5.37
CA TYR A 923 -32.75 -31.53 5.30
C TYR A 923 -33.64 -32.78 5.12
N GLU A 924 -34.86 -32.75 5.65
CA GLU A 924 -35.82 -33.87 5.51
C GLU A 924 -36.42 -33.97 4.10
N GLY A 925 -36.29 -32.90 3.31
CA GLY A 925 -36.84 -32.74 1.97
C GLY A 925 -36.48 -31.37 1.41
N ASP A 926 -37.17 -30.96 0.34
CA ASP A 926 -36.96 -29.66 -0.30
C ASP A 926 -37.25 -28.49 0.68
N PRO A 927 -36.26 -27.64 1.03
CA PRO A 927 -36.42 -26.51 1.95
C PRO A 927 -37.46 -25.47 1.51
N ALA A 928 -37.81 -25.42 0.22
CA ALA A 928 -38.91 -24.59 -0.26
C ALA A 928 -40.27 -25.05 0.32
N VAL A 929 -40.41 -26.32 0.72
CA VAL A 929 -41.62 -26.90 1.34
C VAL A 929 -41.50 -26.91 2.86
N ILE A 930 -40.43 -27.51 3.40
CA ILE A 930 -40.31 -27.80 4.83
C ILE A 930 -39.77 -26.64 5.68
N GLY A 931 -39.33 -25.56 5.02
CA GLY A 931 -38.61 -24.45 5.66
C GLY A 931 -37.09 -24.63 5.60
N GLY A 932 -36.39 -23.56 5.23
CA GLY A 932 -34.93 -23.51 5.22
C GLY A 932 -34.33 -23.16 6.57
N ARG A 933 -32.99 -23.14 6.64
CA ARG A 933 -32.19 -22.81 7.83
C ARG A 933 -32.67 -21.60 8.66
N PHE A 934 -33.15 -20.56 7.99
CA PHE A 934 -33.58 -19.30 8.61
C PHE A 934 -35.10 -19.11 8.64
N TYR A 935 -35.89 -20.17 8.46
CA TYR A 935 -37.32 -20.11 8.75
C TYR A 935 -37.53 -20.03 10.26
N MET A 936 -37.85 -18.84 10.76
CA MET A 936 -38.40 -18.72 12.10
C MET A 936 -39.82 -19.28 12.06
N TYR A 937 -40.10 -20.27 12.93
CA TYR A 937 -41.47 -20.56 13.31
C TYR A 937 -42.04 -19.31 14.00
N ILE A 938 -42.89 -18.58 13.30
CA ILE A 938 -43.94 -17.81 13.97
C ILE A 938 -44.93 -18.87 14.46
N LYS A 939 -44.79 -19.25 15.73
CA LYS A 939 -45.78 -20.03 16.47
C LYS A 939 -46.90 -19.14 16.95
#